data_AF-E3CXL6-F1
#
_entry.id   AF-E3CXL6-F1
#
_cell.length_a   1.000
_cell.length_b   1.000
_cell.length_c   1.000
_cell.angle_alpha   90.00
_cell.angle_beta   90.00
_cell.angle_gamma   90.00
#
_symmetry.space_group_name_H-M   'P 1'
#
loop_
_entity.id
_entity.type
_entity.pdbx_description
1 polymer ?
#
loop_
_entity_poly.entity_id
_entity_poly.type
_entity_poly.pdbx_seq_one_letter_code
_entity_poly.pdbx_strand_id
1 'polypeptide(L)'
;MTFRDWFPRGAQEWIPGQGDNEGEEILESTPPPPRRPFRLGKLPLLAGAALVLFSGLPWLARWVTDLWWFRSLGQETVFWTRILPQWGLFAVALVASSAFTFLNWRLAVSRGFADLPGPHPAGRWILGASLVLGVLNGLGTRGAWGLVLRFLHAQPFGTADPVFHRDLGFYVFSLPFWRFAQGWFSGLLLTTLAGCLLVYFLGRSVQLLEGRPWVSPAVRGHLAVLGASLLLLWGAGWWLDRYDLLLSPGGIVFGAGYVDLHVKLPALYLNVGAAAVAAVLLAVNLFRPLWRPSLVALAVLLGAGWIAGVVVPGIVQQYVVKPNEYEMEKPYLRFHMDATLKAYGLDRIRALSVTPSGETTPEDLRADLDTVRNIRLWDYGPLLRTYKQLQEIRSYYDFSDVDIDRYNFDESGVHRQVMLSVRELDSSQLQNPTWVNRHLEFTHGFGVVMNPVNEVAPGGMPVLFVKDLPPKASVSLDIRRPQVYFGEKTNTYALVRTEVKEFDYPMGDANARSTYEGTGGVPLGSLWRRLLFALRFRDTEILFTGSLRPDSRVLFRRSLGEVLREMAPFLAYDDDPYPVVLGGRILWVQDAYTATDRIPYSKPLAIEDPSLEGLNGVNYLRNSVKITLDAYDGTVRFYLMDPADPLAATWARVFPGLFRPVSEMPEGLRAHLRYPEGLFEVQSELYRVYHMTDTNTYYNKEDVWEVSPAGREKRLSPNYVTMKLLGKEKPEFALIVPFMPVGRSNLIGWMAGRCDPEHYGELVVYQFPKQKLIFGPPQIEALIDQNPEISAQMSLWSQRGSDVIRGDLLVVPIGKSLLYVQPLYLKAERGELPELKRVILSTGGRVVWAETFREALTLLVGEDVLGGGKAAKRRPPAAPAVREAEPRPEGEGGVPSPGTKDLARKAQELFEQAQQASRAGDWAAYGQKLRELEAVLRRLVEAGEGPR
;
A
#
# COMPACT_ATOMS: atom_id res chain seq x y z
N MET A 1 -43.12 11.32 1.14
CA MET A 1 -44.22 11.14 0.18
C MET A 1 -44.17 9.71 -0.34
N THR A 2 -45.24 8.95 -0.15
CA THR A 2 -45.33 7.50 -0.38
C THR A 2 -46.38 7.16 -1.43
N PHE A 3 -45.92 6.54 -2.52
CA PHE A 3 -46.48 5.51 -3.43
C PHE A 3 -47.99 5.15 -3.46
N ARG A 4 -48.93 6.07 -3.14
CA ARG A 4 -50.36 5.73 -3.02
C ARG A 4 -51.34 6.51 -3.91
N ASP A 5 -50.87 7.28 -4.89
CA ASP A 5 -51.73 8.20 -5.67
C ASP A 5 -52.00 7.80 -7.13
N TRP A 6 -51.90 6.53 -7.51
CA TRP A 6 -51.94 6.15 -8.94
C TRP A 6 -53.10 5.30 -9.46
N PHE A 7 -54.21 5.15 -8.73
CA PHE A 7 -55.41 4.54 -9.33
C PHE A 7 -56.74 5.12 -8.80
N PRO A 8 -57.62 5.62 -9.68
CA PRO A 8 -58.97 6.03 -9.30
C PRO A 8 -59.90 4.80 -9.13
N ARG A 9 -60.68 4.79 -8.05
CA ARG A 9 -61.74 3.82 -7.80
C ARG A 9 -63.01 4.26 -8.53
N GLY A 10 -63.56 3.40 -9.38
CA GLY A 10 -64.93 3.49 -9.87
C GLY A 10 -65.76 2.36 -9.27
N ALA A 11 -66.74 2.72 -8.45
CA ALA A 11 -67.78 1.84 -7.93
C ALA A 11 -69.08 2.09 -8.71
N GLN A 12 -69.86 1.03 -8.94
CA GLN A 12 -71.33 1.03 -9.13
C GLN A 12 -71.76 -0.44 -9.22
N GLU A 13 -72.34 -1.00 -8.16
CA GLU A 13 -73.76 -1.02 -7.78
C GLU A 13 -74.58 -2.08 -8.51
N TRP A 14 -75.25 -2.88 -7.69
CA TRP A 14 -76.09 -4.05 -7.97
C TRP A 14 -77.56 -3.63 -7.83
N ILE A 15 -78.49 -4.24 -8.58
CA ILE A 15 -79.87 -4.65 -8.15
C ILE A 15 -80.60 -5.37 -9.31
N PRO A 16 -81.58 -6.27 -9.02
CA PRO A 16 -81.88 -7.49 -9.79
C PRO A 16 -83.27 -7.51 -10.47
N GLY A 17 -83.58 -8.56 -11.25
CA GLY A 17 -84.92 -8.82 -11.77
C GLY A 17 -85.11 -10.23 -12.35
N GLN A 18 -86.12 -10.94 -11.85
CA GLN A 18 -86.61 -12.29 -12.21
C GLN A 18 -87.60 -12.29 -13.40
N GLY A 19 -87.66 -13.42 -14.11
CA GLY A 19 -88.84 -14.00 -14.80
C GLY A 19 -89.29 -13.31 -16.10
N ASP A 20 -89.89 -13.95 -17.10
CA ASP A 20 -90.30 -15.33 -17.36
C ASP A 20 -90.41 -15.50 -18.90
N ASN A 21 -90.64 -16.73 -19.35
CA ASN A 21 -90.64 -17.23 -20.73
C ASN A 21 -91.49 -16.42 -21.75
N GLU A 22 -91.07 -16.41 -23.02
CA GLU A 22 -91.78 -17.05 -24.17
C GLU A 22 -91.21 -16.61 -25.54
N GLY A 23 -91.10 -17.57 -26.48
CA GLY A 23 -91.48 -17.42 -27.90
C GLY A 23 -90.67 -16.53 -28.85
N GLU A 24 -89.88 -17.18 -29.70
CA GLU A 24 -89.64 -16.91 -31.15
C GLU A 24 -89.51 -15.47 -31.67
N GLU A 25 -88.34 -15.11 -32.20
CA GLU A 25 -88.17 -14.85 -33.65
C GLU A 25 -86.69 -14.68 -34.04
N ILE A 26 -86.33 -15.29 -35.17
CA ILE A 26 -84.99 -15.32 -35.74
C ILE A 26 -84.70 -13.97 -36.41
N LEU A 27 -83.72 -13.22 -35.89
CA LEU A 27 -83.01 -12.17 -36.63
C LEU A 27 -81.52 -12.49 -36.64
N GLU A 28 -81.02 -12.89 -37.81
CA GLU A 28 -79.60 -13.04 -38.11
C GLU A 28 -78.86 -11.72 -37.83
N SER A 29 -78.13 -11.67 -36.72
CA SER A 29 -77.06 -10.69 -36.51
C SER A 29 -75.72 -11.37 -36.76
N THR A 30 -74.99 -10.82 -37.74
CA THR A 30 -73.65 -11.27 -38.11
C THR A 30 -72.68 -11.12 -36.92
N PRO A 31 -71.85 -12.13 -36.60
CA PRO A 31 -70.87 -11.99 -35.54
C PRO A 31 -69.79 -10.97 -35.93
N PRO A 32 -69.33 -10.10 -35.01
CA PRO A 32 -68.17 -9.26 -35.27
C PRO A 32 -66.92 -10.14 -35.50
N PRO A 33 -65.99 -9.75 -36.39
CA PRO A 33 -64.82 -10.57 -36.67
C PRO A 33 -63.99 -10.76 -35.40
N PRO A 34 -63.39 -11.95 -35.19
CA PRO A 34 -62.59 -12.22 -34.00
C PRO A 34 -61.39 -11.26 -33.97
N ARG A 35 -61.28 -10.47 -32.90
CA ARG A 35 -60.07 -9.72 -32.59
C ARG A 35 -58.92 -10.72 -32.41
N ARG A 36 -58.08 -10.85 -33.43
CA ARG A 36 -56.83 -11.61 -33.32
C ARG A 36 -56.01 -10.99 -32.19
N PRO A 37 -55.59 -11.76 -31.16
CA PRO A 37 -54.67 -11.23 -30.16
C PRO A 37 -53.38 -10.84 -30.89
N PHE A 38 -52.89 -9.62 -30.67
CA PHE A 38 -51.56 -9.20 -31.13
C PHE A 38 -50.54 -10.21 -30.60
N ARG A 39 -50.05 -11.10 -31.48
CA ARG A 39 -49.00 -12.06 -31.13
C ARG A 39 -47.69 -11.31 -30.92
N LEU A 40 -47.39 -10.95 -29.68
CA LEU A 40 -46.07 -10.50 -29.18
C LEU A 40 -44.97 -11.59 -29.29
N GLY A 41 -45.13 -12.60 -30.14
CA GLY A 41 -44.30 -13.82 -30.13
C GLY A 41 -42.83 -13.63 -30.52
N LYS A 42 -42.44 -12.47 -31.10
CA LYS A 42 -41.05 -12.17 -31.48
C LYS A 42 -40.40 -11.03 -30.69
N LEU A 43 -41.19 -10.23 -29.97
CA LEU A 43 -40.68 -9.11 -29.17
C LEU A 43 -39.74 -9.53 -28.03
N PRO A 44 -40.00 -10.60 -27.25
CA PRO A 44 -39.08 -11.03 -26.19
C PRO A 44 -37.79 -11.63 -26.77
N LEU A 45 -37.84 -12.19 -27.98
CA LEU A 45 -36.67 -12.74 -28.67
C LEU A 45 -35.78 -11.63 -29.25
N LEU A 46 -36.39 -10.57 -29.80
CA LEU A 46 -35.71 -9.34 -30.22
C LEU A 46 -35.14 -8.57 -29.01
N ALA A 47 -35.90 -8.46 -27.92
CA ALA A 47 -35.45 -7.84 -26.69
C ALA A 47 -34.31 -8.64 -26.04
N GLY A 48 -34.38 -9.97 -26.05
CA GLY A 48 -33.32 -10.86 -25.59
C GLY A 48 -32.06 -10.77 -26.44
N ALA A 49 -32.20 -10.75 -27.77
CA ALA A 49 -31.07 -10.54 -28.68
C ALA A 49 -30.43 -9.16 -28.51
N ALA A 50 -31.25 -8.11 -28.35
CA ALA A 50 -30.79 -6.76 -28.08
C ALA A 50 -30.06 -6.67 -26.72
N LEU A 51 -30.55 -7.36 -25.69
CA LEU A 51 -29.90 -7.43 -24.38
C LEU A 51 -28.54 -8.15 -24.49
N VAL A 52 -28.48 -9.30 -25.17
CA VAL A 52 -27.23 -10.05 -25.38
C VAL A 52 -26.23 -9.23 -26.19
N LEU A 53 -26.68 -8.50 -27.22
CA LEU A 53 -25.83 -7.59 -27.98
C LEU A 53 -25.37 -6.41 -27.10
N PHE A 54 -26.29 -5.77 -26.38
CA PHE A 54 -25.99 -4.61 -25.52
C PHE A 54 -25.02 -4.96 -24.39
N SER A 55 -25.13 -6.15 -23.80
CA SER A 55 -24.22 -6.62 -22.75
C SER A 55 -22.96 -7.28 -23.31
N GLY A 56 -23.05 -7.99 -24.43
CA GLY A 56 -21.95 -8.76 -25.01
C GLY A 56 -20.96 -7.93 -25.82
N LEU A 57 -21.43 -6.91 -26.55
CA LEU A 57 -20.56 -6.10 -27.40
C LEU A 57 -19.54 -5.26 -26.60
N PRO A 58 -19.90 -4.59 -25.49
CA PRO A 58 -18.92 -3.90 -24.65
C PRO A 58 -17.92 -4.86 -23.99
N TRP A 59 -18.37 -6.07 -23.61
CA TRP A 59 -17.49 -7.11 -23.08
C TRP A 59 -16.46 -7.55 -24.13
N LEU A 60 -16.91 -7.83 -25.36
CA LEU A 60 -16.05 -8.20 -26.48
C LEU A 60 -15.06 -7.06 -26.81
N ALA A 61 -15.54 -5.82 -26.83
CA ALA A 61 -14.70 -4.64 -27.05
C ALA A 61 -13.59 -4.53 -26.02
N ARG A 62 -13.90 -4.69 -24.72
CA ARG A 62 -12.90 -4.73 -23.65
C ARG A 62 -11.90 -5.86 -23.85
N TRP A 63 -12.38 -7.07 -24.11
CA TRP A 63 -11.54 -8.25 -24.29
C TRP A 63 -10.55 -8.10 -25.46
N VAL A 64 -11.00 -7.63 -26.62
CA VAL A 64 -10.15 -7.42 -27.80
C VAL A 64 -9.17 -6.27 -27.58
N THR A 65 -9.62 -5.17 -26.99
CA THR A 65 -8.74 -4.02 -26.72
C THR A 65 -7.70 -4.33 -25.65
N ASP A 66 -8.02 -5.17 -24.67
CA ASP A 66 -7.05 -5.69 -23.70
C ASP A 66 -5.97 -6.55 -24.38
N LEU A 67 -6.36 -7.46 -25.27
CA LEU A 67 -5.40 -8.25 -26.06
C LEU A 67 -4.46 -7.34 -26.87
N TRP A 68 -5.00 -6.30 -27.51
CA TRP A 68 -4.17 -5.34 -28.25
C TRP A 68 -3.23 -4.54 -27.35
N TRP A 69 -3.66 -4.21 -26.13
CA TRP A 69 -2.81 -3.54 -25.15
C TRP A 69 -1.63 -4.42 -24.72
N PHE A 70 -1.88 -5.69 -24.37
CA PHE A 70 -0.81 -6.64 -24.07
C PHE A 70 0.15 -6.82 -25.26
N ARG A 71 -0.38 -6.92 -26.48
CA ARG A 71 0.45 -6.99 -27.69
C ARG A 71 1.29 -5.73 -27.90
N SER A 72 0.77 -4.54 -27.60
CA SER A 72 1.51 -3.28 -27.75
C SER A 72 2.72 -3.17 -26.81
N LEU A 73 2.67 -3.87 -25.66
CA LEU A 73 3.77 -3.96 -24.69
C LEU A 73 4.67 -5.19 -24.92
N GLY A 74 4.42 -5.99 -25.95
CA GLY A 74 5.15 -7.24 -26.20
C GLY A 74 4.84 -8.37 -25.21
N GLN A 75 3.74 -8.26 -24.44
CA GLN A 75 3.34 -9.18 -23.37
C GLN A 75 2.10 -10.02 -23.75
N GLU A 76 1.94 -10.35 -25.03
CA GLU A 76 0.83 -11.18 -25.52
C GLU A 76 0.76 -12.56 -24.84
N THR A 77 1.91 -13.15 -24.51
CA THR A 77 2.00 -14.42 -23.79
C THR A 77 1.29 -14.37 -22.43
N VAL A 78 1.46 -13.27 -21.67
CA VAL A 78 0.84 -13.11 -20.34
C VAL A 78 -0.68 -13.16 -20.44
N PHE A 79 -1.25 -12.53 -21.45
CA PHE A 79 -2.69 -12.54 -21.69
C PHE A 79 -3.23 -13.96 -21.90
N TRP A 80 -2.60 -14.74 -22.79
CA TRP A 80 -3.06 -16.10 -23.10
C TRP A 80 -2.80 -17.08 -21.96
N THR A 81 -1.66 -16.98 -21.26
CA THR A 81 -1.36 -17.78 -20.07
C THR A 81 -2.40 -17.57 -18.97
N ARG A 82 -3.01 -16.38 -18.88
CA ARG A 82 -4.11 -16.11 -17.94
C ARG A 82 -5.46 -16.60 -18.46
N ILE A 83 -5.79 -16.31 -19.72
CA ILE A 83 -7.13 -16.51 -20.28
C ILE A 83 -7.41 -17.98 -20.67
N LEU A 84 -6.43 -18.72 -21.20
CA LEU A 84 -6.63 -20.11 -21.62
C LEU A 84 -6.98 -21.02 -20.43
N PRO A 85 -6.28 -20.99 -19.29
CA PRO A 85 -6.64 -21.83 -18.14
C PRO A 85 -7.99 -21.46 -17.54
N GLN A 86 -8.36 -20.17 -17.54
CA GLN A 86 -9.68 -19.72 -17.11
C GLN A 86 -10.81 -20.41 -17.89
N TRP A 87 -10.76 -20.35 -19.22
CA TRP A 87 -11.79 -20.95 -20.07
C TRP A 87 -11.66 -22.48 -20.16
N GLY A 88 -10.44 -23.02 -20.05
CA GLY A 88 -10.21 -24.46 -19.92
C GLY A 88 -10.88 -25.01 -18.66
N LEU A 89 -10.70 -24.38 -17.50
CA LEU A 89 -11.36 -24.74 -16.25
C LEU A 89 -12.87 -24.56 -16.33
N PHE A 90 -13.35 -23.49 -16.96
CA PHE A 90 -14.78 -23.31 -17.23
C PHE A 90 -15.34 -24.50 -18.03
N ALA A 91 -14.68 -24.88 -19.12
CA ALA A 91 -15.13 -25.96 -20.00
C ALA A 91 -15.10 -27.32 -19.30
N VAL A 92 -14.02 -27.63 -18.57
CA VAL A 92 -13.89 -28.86 -17.79
C VAL A 92 -14.99 -28.94 -16.73
N ALA A 93 -15.18 -27.89 -15.94
CA ALA A 93 -16.20 -27.85 -14.91
C ALA A 93 -17.62 -27.92 -15.50
N LEU A 94 -17.90 -27.21 -16.60
CA LEU A 94 -19.17 -27.28 -17.33
C LEU A 94 -19.47 -28.71 -17.75
N VAL A 95 -18.56 -29.36 -18.49
CA VAL A 95 -18.77 -30.72 -19.02
C VAL A 95 -18.89 -31.73 -17.88
N ALA A 96 -17.98 -31.70 -16.90
CA ALA A 96 -17.97 -32.64 -15.80
C ALA A 96 -19.22 -32.52 -14.93
N SER A 97 -19.61 -31.32 -14.54
CA SER A 97 -20.80 -31.11 -13.69
C SER A 97 -22.11 -31.32 -14.44
N SER A 98 -22.24 -30.89 -15.70
CA SER A 98 -23.42 -31.17 -16.51
C SER A 98 -23.58 -32.66 -16.78
N ALA A 99 -22.50 -33.37 -17.15
CA ALA A 99 -22.57 -34.82 -17.37
C ALA A 99 -22.91 -35.56 -16.07
N PHE A 100 -22.24 -35.23 -14.96
CA PHE A 100 -22.47 -35.88 -13.68
C PHE A 100 -23.91 -35.65 -13.16
N THR A 101 -24.40 -34.41 -13.17
CA THR A 101 -25.78 -34.10 -12.74
C THR A 101 -26.80 -34.71 -13.68
N PHE A 102 -26.60 -34.62 -15.01
CA PHE A 102 -27.52 -35.17 -16.00
C PHE A 102 -27.68 -36.68 -15.85
N LEU A 103 -26.58 -37.42 -15.71
CA LEU A 103 -26.61 -38.88 -15.54
C LEU A 103 -27.38 -39.28 -14.27
N ASN A 104 -27.08 -38.63 -13.14
CA ASN A 104 -27.74 -38.93 -11.87
C ASN A 104 -29.22 -38.52 -11.86
N TRP A 105 -29.57 -37.35 -12.39
CA TRP A 105 -30.96 -36.88 -12.45
C TRP A 105 -31.80 -37.66 -13.47
N ARG A 106 -31.21 -38.05 -14.60
CA ARG A 106 -31.85 -38.96 -15.56
C ARG A 106 -32.12 -40.32 -14.92
N LEU A 107 -31.16 -40.85 -14.18
CA LEU A 107 -31.34 -42.08 -13.41
C LEU A 107 -32.43 -41.91 -12.36
N ALA A 108 -32.46 -40.77 -11.67
CA ALA A 108 -33.51 -40.45 -10.71
C ALA A 108 -34.90 -40.39 -11.35
N VAL A 109 -35.06 -39.76 -12.53
CA VAL A 109 -36.35 -39.75 -13.23
C VAL A 109 -36.75 -41.16 -13.69
N SER A 110 -35.81 -41.95 -14.24
CA SER A 110 -36.11 -43.31 -14.68
C SER A 110 -36.60 -44.22 -13.55
N ARG A 111 -36.05 -44.06 -12.33
CA ARG A 111 -36.41 -44.87 -11.16
C ARG A 111 -37.56 -44.29 -10.35
N GLY A 112 -37.69 -42.96 -10.31
CA GLY A 112 -38.66 -42.25 -9.49
C GLY A 112 -40.05 -42.20 -10.10
N PHE A 113 -40.16 -42.28 -11.44
CA PHE A 113 -41.43 -42.28 -12.16
C PHE A 113 -41.80 -43.64 -12.77
N ALA A 114 -41.05 -44.71 -12.45
CA ALA A 114 -41.24 -46.03 -13.05
C ALA A 114 -42.67 -46.58 -12.89
N ASP A 115 -43.36 -46.23 -11.80
CA ASP A 115 -44.70 -46.73 -11.45
C ASP A 115 -45.84 -45.76 -11.86
N LEU A 116 -45.54 -44.65 -12.54
CA LEU A 116 -46.53 -43.64 -12.95
C LEU A 116 -46.87 -43.77 -14.45
N PRO A 117 -48.15 -43.80 -14.86
CA PRO A 117 -48.52 -43.87 -16.28
C PRO A 117 -48.35 -42.52 -17.00
N GLY A 118 -47.79 -42.54 -18.22
CA GLY A 118 -47.73 -41.40 -19.16
C GLY A 118 -46.34 -40.75 -19.34
N PRO A 119 -46.15 -39.88 -20.35
CA PRO A 119 -44.88 -39.19 -20.57
C PRO A 119 -44.61 -38.13 -19.50
N HIS A 120 -43.51 -38.28 -18.75
CA HIS A 120 -43.19 -37.36 -17.66
C HIS A 120 -42.47 -36.10 -18.18
N PRO A 121 -43.00 -34.89 -17.91
CA PRO A 121 -42.41 -33.63 -18.38
C PRO A 121 -41.04 -33.35 -17.76
N ALA A 122 -40.74 -33.92 -16.59
CA ALA A 122 -39.47 -33.75 -15.87
C ALA A 122 -38.25 -34.13 -16.74
N GLY A 123 -38.34 -35.22 -17.52
CA GLY A 123 -37.25 -35.68 -18.40
C GLY A 123 -36.83 -34.66 -19.45
N ARG A 124 -37.73 -33.78 -19.89
CA ARG A 124 -37.46 -32.73 -20.90
C ARG A 124 -36.65 -31.57 -20.33
N TRP A 125 -36.75 -31.32 -19.03
CA TRP A 125 -36.10 -30.18 -18.35
C TRP A 125 -34.75 -30.54 -17.71
N ILE A 126 -34.46 -31.83 -17.44
CA ILE A 126 -33.20 -32.26 -16.81
C ILE A 126 -31.98 -31.80 -17.61
N LEU A 127 -31.97 -31.98 -18.93
CA LEU A 127 -30.83 -31.57 -19.76
C LEU A 127 -30.58 -30.06 -19.63
N GLY A 128 -31.64 -29.26 -19.71
CA GLY A 128 -31.57 -27.81 -19.53
C GLY A 128 -31.09 -27.43 -18.13
N ALA A 129 -31.65 -28.04 -17.08
CA ALA A 129 -31.28 -27.77 -15.69
C ALA A 129 -29.82 -28.17 -15.38
N SER A 130 -29.36 -29.34 -15.86
CA SER A 130 -27.97 -29.80 -15.73
C SER A 130 -26.99 -28.92 -16.50
N LEU A 131 -27.40 -28.41 -17.68
CA LEU A 131 -26.59 -27.45 -18.43
C LEU A 131 -26.49 -26.11 -17.70
N VAL A 132 -27.61 -25.59 -17.17
CA VAL A 132 -27.62 -24.35 -16.38
C VAL A 132 -26.74 -24.49 -15.14
N LEU A 133 -26.88 -25.57 -14.38
CA LEU A 133 -26.01 -25.85 -13.24
C LEU A 133 -24.54 -25.97 -13.65
N GLY A 134 -24.26 -26.57 -14.80
CA GLY A 134 -22.89 -26.67 -15.29
C GLY A 134 -22.29 -25.34 -15.71
N VAL A 135 -23.08 -24.45 -16.31
CA VAL A 135 -22.64 -23.08 -16.61
C VAL A 135 -22.35 -22.31 -15.32
N LEU A 136 -23.22 -22.42 -14.31
CA LEU A 136 -23.01 -21.77 -13.02
C LEU A 136 -21.74 -22.29 -12.32
N ASN A 137 -21.53 -23.62 -12.31
CA ASN A 137 -20.31 -24.24 -11.78
C ASN A 137 -19.05 -23.84 -12.57
N GLY A 138 -19.14 -23.81 -13.90
CA GLY A 138 -18.06 -23.38 -14.77
C GLY A 138 -17.65 -21.93 -14.50
N LEU A 139 -18.62 -21.03 -14.36
CA LEU A 139 -18.36 -19.62 -14.04
C LEU A 139 -17.69 -19.46 -12.68
N GLY A 140 -18.10 -20.23 -11.67
CA GLY A 140 -17.45 -20.23 -10.35
C GLY A 140 -16.02 -20.79 -10.39
N THR A 141 -15.79 -21.87 -11.14
CA THR A 141 -14.49 -22.56 -11.21
C THR A 141 -13.45 -21.79 -12.02
N ARG A 142 -13.88 -20.97 -12.98
CA ARG A 142 -13.01 -20.11 -13.81
C ARG A 142 -12.05 -19.26 -12.97
N GLY A 143 -12.50 -18.77 -11.81
CA GLY A 143 -11.69 -17.94 -10.92
C GLY A 143 -10.49 -18.67 -10.31
N ALA A 144 -10.50 -20.00 -10.25
CA ALA A 144 -9.46 -20.82 -9.65
C ALA A 144 -8.23 -21.04 -10.55
N TRP A 145 -8.12 -20.37 -11.69
CA TRP A 145 -6.99 -20.52 -12.63
C TRP A 145 -5.62 -20.33 -11.95
N GLY A 146 -5.45 -19.30 -11.12
CA GLY A 146 -4.20 -19.02 -10.43
C GLY A 146 -3.86 -20.06 -9.34
N LEU A 147 -4.88 -20.70 -8.76
CA LEU A 147 -4.71 -21.81 -7.84
C LEU A 147 -4.18 -23.05 -8.58
N VAL A 148 -4.82 -23.42 -9.69
CA VAL A 148 -4.47 -24.59 -10.50
C VAL A 148 -3.09 -24.45 -11.13
N LEU A 149 -2.76 -23.28 -11.69
CA LEU A 149 -1.43 -23.05 -12.30
C LEU A 149 -0.30 -23.16 -11.27
N ARG A 150 -0.49 -22.61 -10.07
CA ARG A 150 0.46 -22.75 -8.96
C ARG A 150 0.63 -24.19 -8.52
N PHE A 151 -0.45 -24.97 -8.47
CA PHE A 151 -0.38 -26.40 -8.17
C PHE A 151 0.41 -27.17 -9.24
N LEU A 152 0.16 -26.92 -10.53
CA LEU A 152 0.83 -27.62 -11.64
C LEU A 152 2.31 -27.25 -11.78
N HIS A 153 2.70 -26.02 -11.40
CA HIS A 153 4.06 -25.50 -11.54
C HIS A 153 4.78 -25.31 -10.19
N ALA A 154 4.28 -25.95 -9.12
CA ALA A 154 4.78 -25.80 -7.76
C ALA A 154 6.31 -25.99 -7.66
N GLN A 155 6.98 -25.09 -6.95
CA GLN A 155 8.38 -25.26 -6.54
C GLN A 155 8.48 -25.71 -5.09
N PRO A 156 9.49 -26.54 -4.74
CA PRO A 156 9.76 -26.85 -3.34
C PRO A 156 10.31 -25.62 -2.61
N PHE A 157 9.96 -25.48 -1.34
CA PHE A 157 10.58 -24.49 -0.45
C PHE A 157 11.94 -24.95 0.09
N GLY A 158 12.19 -26.26 0.10
CA GLY A 158 13.41 -26.84 0.65
C GLY A 158 13.43 -26.88 2.18
N THR A 159 12.32 -26.49 2.81
CA THR A 159 12.11 -26.52 4.25
C THR A 159 10.83 -27.29 4.54
N ALA A 160 10.87 -28.16 5.55
CA ALA A 160 9.72 -28.98 5.93
C ALA A 160 9.09 -28.46 7.23
N ASP A 161 7.79 -28.69 7.38
CA ASP A 161 7.09 -28.42 8.63
C ASP A 161 7.56 -29.39 9.74
N PRO A 162 7.58 -28.94 11.01
CA PRO A 162 8.14 -29.73 12.11
C PRO A 162 7.25 -30.90 12.57
N VAL A 163 5.98 -30.98 12.14
CA VAL A 163 4.98 -31.93 12.66
C VAL A 163 4.74 -33.09 11.69
N PHE A 164 4.43 -32.78 10.43
CA PHE A 164 4.12 -33.74 9.37
C PHE A 164 5.27 -33.96 8.38
N HIS A 165 6.37 -33.21 8.52
CA HIS A 165 7.57 -33.29 7.68
C HIS A 165 7.27 -33.13 6.18
N ARG A 166 6.28 -32.29 5.84
CA ARG A 166 5.95 -31.90 4.48
C ARG A 166 6.65 -30.59 4.14
N ASP A 167 7.17 -30.51 2.93
CA ASP A 167 7.72 -29.26 2.39
C ASP A 167 6.68 -28.13 2.48
N LEU A 168 7.10 -26.91 2.81
CA LEU A 168 6.17 -25.77 2.93
C LEU A 168 5.40 -25.50 1.63
N GLY A 169 5.95 -25.87 0.46
CA GLY A 169 5.27 -25.83 -0.83
C GLY A 169 4.01 -26.70 -0.90
N PHE A 170 3.90 -27.74 -0.06
CA PHE A 170 2.64 -28.48 0.09
C PHE A 170 1.53 -27.57 0.61
N TYR A 171 1.79 -26.76 1.63
CA TYR A 171 0.80 -25.87 2.26
C TYR A 171 0.45 -24.67 1.37
N VAL A 172 1.44 -24.16 0.63
CA VAL A 172 1.27 -22.99 -0.25
C VAL A 172 0.61 -23.35 -1.58
N PHE A 173 0.96 -24.49 -2.18
CA PHE A 173 0.53 -24.85 -3.54
C PHE A 173 -0.46 -26.00 -3.60
N SER A 174 -0.22 -27.08 -2.84
CA SER A 174 -0.97 -28.33 -2.99
C SER A 174 -2.23 -28.40 -2.15
N LEU A 175 -2.13 -28.07 -0.86
CA LEU A 175 -3.25 -28.13 0.07
C LEU A 175 -4.42 -27.24 -0.38
N PRO A 176 -4.22 -25.98 -0.83
CA PRO A 176 -5.31 -25.16 -1.33
C PRO A 176 -6.01 -25.76 -2.57
N PHE A 177 -5.27 -26.44 -3.44
CA PHE A 177 -5.86 -27.15 -4.58
C PHE A 177 -6.71 -28.34 -4.15
N TRP A 178 -6.21 -29.17 -3.23
CA TRP A 178 -6.98 -30.31 -2.71
C TRP A 178 -8.22 -29.87 -1.94
N ARG A 179 -8.14 -28.76 -1.22
CA ARG A 179 -9.29 -28.10 -0.58
C ARG A 179 -10.33 -27.64 -1.59
N PHE A 180 -9.89 -26.95 -2.63
CA PHE A 180 -10.77 -26.51 -3.70
C PHE A 180 -11.44 -27.71 -4.39
N ALA A 181 -10.69 -28.76 -4.73
CA ALA A 181 -11.22 -29.96 -5.35
C ALA A 181 -12.24 -30.66 -4.45
N GLN A 182 -11.90 -30.89 -3.16
CA GLN A 182 -12.79 -31.52 -2.19
C GLN A 182 -14.09 -30.71 -2.01
N GLY A 183 -14.00 -29.38 -1.90
CA GLY A 183 -15.17 -28.50 -1.80
C GLY A 183 -16.03 -28.50 -3.06
N TRP A 184 -15.40 -28.46 -4.24
CA TRP A 184 -16.09 -28.50 -5.54
C TRP A 184 -16.85 -29.81 -5.73
N PHE A 185 -16.20 -30.96 -5.50
CA PHE A 185 -16.86 -32.27 -5.58
C PHE A 185 -17.97 -32.43 -4.54
N SER A 186 -17.78 -31.90 -3.32
CA SER A 186 -18.81 -31.94 -2.27
C SER A 186 -20.03 -31.10 -2.65
N GLY A 187 -19.83 -29.90 -3.19
CA GLY A 187 -20.91 -29.04 -3.69
C GLY A 187 -21.65 -29.66 -4.88
N LEU A 188 -20.92 -30.28 -5.80
CA LEU A 188 -21.50 -31.00 -6.93
C LEU A 188 -22.35 -32.19 -6.48
N LEU A 189 -21.85 -32.99 -5.52
CA LEU A 189 -22.60 -34.12 -4.97
C LEU A 189 -23.82 -33.66 -4.17
N LEU A 190 -23.71 -32.62 -3.35
CA LEU A 190 -24.81 -32.08 -2.56
C LEU A 190 -25.95 -31.56 -3.45
N THR A 191 -25.61 -30.77 -4.47
CA THR A 191 -26.60 -30.26 -5.44
C THR A 191 -27.22 -31.39 -6.28
N THR A 192 -26.42 -32.38 -6.67
CA THR A 192 -26.92 -33.58 -7.37
C THR A 192 -27.88 -34.37 -6.48
N LEU A 193 -27.53 -34.59 -5.22
CA LEU A 193 -28.34 -35.31 -4.23
C LEU A 193 -29.66 -34.56 -3.96
N ALA A 194 -29.61 -33.25 -3.77
CA ALA A 194 -30.81 -32.41 -3.58
C ALA A 194 -31.74 -32.49 -4.80
N GLY A 195 -31.19 -32.41 -6.01
CA GLY A 195 -31.97 -32.59 -7.24
C GLY A 195 -32.57 -33.99 -7.37
N CYS A 196 -31.82 -35.04 -7.00
CA CYS A 196 -32.35 -36.41 -6.96
C CYS A 196 -33.50 -36.55 -5.96
N LEU A 197 -33.35 -36.02 -4.76
CA LEU A 197 -34.40 -36.04 -3.73
C LEU A 197 -35.66 -35.31 -4.20
N LEU A 198 -35.52 -34.15 -4.82
CA LEU A 198 -36.64 -33.41 -5.41
C LEU A 198 -37.34 -34.23 -6.49
N VAL A 199 -36.58 -34.83 -7.42
CA VAL A 199 -37.11 -35.70 -8.47
C VAL A 199 -37.87 -36.90 -7.87
N TYR A 200 -37.31 -37.53 -6.83
CA TYR A 200 -37.93 -38.68 -6.17
C TYR A 200 -39.19 -38.32 -5.38
N PHE A 201 -39.21 -37.15 -4.76
CA PHE A 201 -40.38 -36.58 -4.11
C PHE A 201 -41.49 -36.29 -5.13
N LEU A 202 -41.17 -35.64 -6.25
CA LEU A 202 -42.13 -35.35 -7.32
C LEU A 202 -42.67 -36.62 -7.99
N GLY A 203 -41.82 -37.65 -8.15
CA GLY A 203 -42.22 -38.96 -8.66
C GLY A 203 -43.03 -39.80 -7.66
N ARG A 204 -43.30 -39.30 -6.44
CA ARG A 204 -43.95 -40.05 -5.35
C ARG A 204 -43.26 -41.38 -5.03
N SER A 205 -41.97 -41.48 -5.28
CA SER A 205 -41.14 -42.65 -4.93
C SER A 205 -40.56 -42.57 -3.52
N VAL A 206 -40.70 -41.40 -2.89
CA VAL A 206 -40.51 -41.11 -1.47
C VAL A 206 -41.84 -40.57 -0.95
N GLN A 207 -42.56 -41.37 -0.15
CA GLN A 207 -43.86 -40.98 0.42
C GLN A 207 -43.87 -41.16 1.94
N LEU A 208 -44.66 -40.34 2.63
CA LEU A 208 -44.99 -40.52 4.04
C LEU A 208 -46.35 -41.25 4.11
N LEU A 209 -46.33 -42.58 4.06
CA LEU A 209 -47.54 -43.39 4.14
C LEU A 209 -47.87 -43.67 5.60
N GLU A 210 -49.03 -43.23 6.10
CA GLU A 210 -49.47 -43.42 7.50
C GLU A 210 -48.42 -42.96 8.55
N GLY A 211 -47.74 -41.84 8.28
CA GLY A 211 -46.67 -41.31 9.15
C GLY A 211 -45.34 -42.09 9.08
N ARG A 212 -45.21 -43.09 8.20
CA ARG A 212 -43.98 -43.87 7.98
C ARG A 212 -43.38 -43.53 6.61
N PRO A 213 -42.09 -43.13 6.55
CA PRO A 213 -41.41 -42.92 5.27
C PRO A 213 -41.21 -44.27 4.56
N TRP A 214 -41.73 -44.36 3.34
CA TRP A 214 -41.54 -45.49 2.43
C TRP A 214 -40.72 -45.05 1.21
N VAL A 215 -39.69 -45.84 0.88
CA VAL A 215 -38.74 -45.57 -0.20
C VAL A 215 -38.51 -46.85 -1.00
N SER A 216 -38.63 -46.79 -2.32
CA SER A 216 -38.43 -47.97 -3.17
C SER A 216 -36.97 -48.47 -3.13
N PRO A 217 -36.71 -49.79 -3.28
CA PRO A 217 -35.35 -50.35 -3.18
C PRO A 217 -34.34 -49.72 -4.16
N ALA A 218 -34.76 -49.42 -5.39
CA ALA A 218 -33.91 -48.81 -6.42
C ALA A 218 -33.57 -47.34 -6.11
N VAL A 219 -34.49 -46.61 -5.49
CA VAL A 219 -34.27 -45.22 -5.00
C VAL A 219 -33.35 -45.23 -3.79
N ARG A 220 -33.57 -46.16 -2.86
CA ARG A 220 -32.72 -46.35 -1.68
C ARG A 220 -31.26 -46.63 -2.06
N GLY A 221 -31.03 -47.53 -3.01
CA GLY A 221 -29.67 -47.85 -3.49
C GLY A 221 -28.97 -46.66 -4.12
N HIS A 222 -29.68 -45.87 -4.94
CA HIS A 222 -29.10 -44.67 -5.56
C HIS A 222 -28.72 -43.59 -4.54
N LEU A 223 -29.64 -43.26 -3.63
CA LEU A 223 -29.41 -42.26 -2.57
C LEU A 223 -28.33 -42.73 -1.58
N ALA A 224 -28.25 -44.03 -1.30
CA ALA A 224 -27.21 -44.60 -0.46
C ALA A 224 -25.81 -44.42 -1.07
N VAL A 225 -25.64 -44.66 -2.37
CA VAL A 225 -24.34 -44.47 -3.06
C VAL A 225 -23.93 -43.00 -3.09
N LEU A 226 -24.86 -42.09 -3.42
CA LEU A 226 -24.59 -40.66 -3.42
C LEU A 226 -24.25 -40.14 -2.02
N GLY A 227 -25.01 -40.55 -1.01
CA GLY A 227 -24.75 -40.21 0.39
C GLY A 227 -23.43 -40.78 0.91
N ALA A 228 -23.08 -42.02 0.54
CA ALA A 228 -21.83 -42.65 0.97
C ALA A 228 -20.63 -41.94 0.34
N SER A 229 -20.73 -41.56 -0.93
CA SER A 229 -19.71 -40.76 -1.63
C SER A 229 -19.53 -39.40 -0.97
N LEU A 230 -20.62 -38.74 -0.57
CA LEU A 230 -20.57 -37.46 0.15
C LEU A 230 -19.88 -37.61 1.53
N LEU A 231 -20.20 -38.66 2.28
CA LEU A 231 -19.56 -38.96 3.57
C LEU A 231 -18.06 -39.23 3.42
N LEU A 232 -17.65 -39.95 2.38
CA LEU A 232 -16.22 -40.16 2.08
C LEU A 232 -15.51 -38.84 1.73
N LEU A 233 -16.15 -37.93 0.99
CA LEU A 233 -15.60 -36.60 0.73
C LEU A 233 -15.52 -35.72 1.96
N TRP A 234 -16.47 -35.82 2.89
CA TRP A 234 -16.36 -35.17 4.20
C TRP A 234 -15.23 -35.74 5.03
N GLY A 235 -15.06 -37.07 5.02
CA GLY A 235 -13.90 -37.75 5.58
C GLY A 235 -12.58 -37.25 4.98
N ALA A 236 -12.51 -37.11 3.65
CA ALA A 236 -11.35 -36.51 2.99
C ALA A 236 -11.13 -35.04 3.42
N GLY A 237 -12.21 -34.29 3.70
CA GLY A 237 -12.15 -32.95 4.30
C GLY A 237 -11.46 -32.96 5.67
N TRP A 238 -11.88 -33.81 6.60
CA TRP A 238 -11.24 -33.95 7.92
C TRP A 238 -9.78 -34.44 7.82
N TRP A 239 -9.48 -35.28 6.84
CA TRP A 239 -8.11 -35.68 6.56
C TRP A 239 -7.24 -34.51 6.09
N LEU A 240 -7.81 -33.54 5.37
CA LEU A 240 -7.11 -32.31 5.03
C LEU A 240 -7.05 -31.34 6.23
N ASP A 241 -8.06 -31.32 7.12
CA ASP A 241 -8.16 -30.43 8.29
C ASP A 241 -6.96 -30.55 9.23
N ARG A 242 -6.35 -31.73 9.30
CA ARG A 242 -5.15 -31.95 10.11
C ARG A 242 -3.99 -31.03 9.73
N TYR A 243 -3.88 -30.67 8.45
CA TYR A 243 -2.80 -29.81 7.96
C TYR A 243 -3.10 -28.34 8.26
N ASP A 244 -4.36 -27.95 8.20
CA ASP A 244 -4.78 -26.58 8.53
C ASP A 244 -4.67 -26.28 10.03
N LEU A 245 -4.53 -27.30 10.90
CA LEU A 245 -4.17 -27.07 12.31
C LEU A 245 -2.89 -26.23 12.45
N LEU A 246 -1.91 -26.41 11.56
CA LEU A 246 -0.66 -25.65 11.61
C LEU A 246 -0.79 -24.19 11.14
N LEU A 247 -1.96 -23.81 10.62
CA LEU A 247 -2.32 -22.47 10.18
C LEU A 247 -3.39 -21.84 11.11
N SER A 248 -3.59 -22.41 12.30
CA SER A 248 -4.64 -21.97 13.22
C SER A 248 -4.20 -20.76 14.07
N PRO A 249 -5.07 -19.75 14.29
CA PRO A 249 -4.83 -18.68 15.25
C PRO A 249 -5.26 -19.04 16.69
N GLY A 250 -5.67 -20.28 16.96
CA GLY A 250 -6.43 -20.66 18.17
C GLY A 250 -5.64 -20.80 19.48
N GLY A 251 -4.35 -20.47 19.51
CA GLY A 251 -3.47 -20.62 20.67
C GLY A 251 -2.78 -19.32 21.11
N ILE A 252 -1.75 -19.45 21.96
CA ILE A 252 -0.89 -18.33 22.40
C ILE A 252 -0.06 -17.77 21.23
N VAL A 253 0.22 -18.65 20.27
CA VAL A 253 0.93 -18.36 19.04
C VAL A 253 0.15 -18.87 17.84
N PHE A 254 0.48 -18.35 16.66
CA PHE A 254 -0.07 -18.86 15.41
C PHE A 254 0.54 -20.22 15.07
N GLY A 255 -0.31 -21.20 14.78
CA GLY A 255 0.05 -22.60 14.53
C GLY A 255 -0.58 -23.56 15.54
N ALA A 256 -0.34 -24.85 15.36
CA ALA A 256 -0.91 -25.88 16.24
C ALA A 256 -0.17 -25.93 17.58
N GLY A 257 -0.89 -25.70 18.68
CA GLY A 257 -0.38 -25.83 20.04
C GLY A 257 -0.51 -27.26 20.59
N TYR A 258 -0.31 -27.41 21.91
CA TYR A 258 -0.33 -28.73 22.55
C TYR A 258 -1.67 -29.46 22.36
N VAL A 259 -2.78 -28.77 22.62
CA VAL A 259 -4.14 -29.33 22.52
C VAL A 259 -4.48 -29.70 21.08
N ASP A 260 -4.02 -28.93 20.10
CA ASP A 260 -4.31 -29.21 18.70
C ASP A 260 -3.67 -30.53 18.26
N LEU A 261 -2.42 -30.79 18.63
CA LEU A 261 -1.71 -32.00 18.22
C LEU A 261 -2.06 -33.23 19.05
N HIS A 262 -2.31 -33.07 20.36
CA HIS A 262 -2.56 -34.21 21.25
C HIS A 262 -4.04 -34.55 21.40
N VAL A 263 -4.97 -33.65 21.06
CA VAL A 263 -6.42 -33.87 21.22
C VAL A 263 -7.15 -33.71 19.89
N LYS A 264 -7.03 -32.56 19.22
CA LYS A 264 -7.81 -32.32 17.99
C LYS A 264 -7.35 -33.21 16.84
N LEU A 265 -6.05 -33.41 16.66
CA LEU A 265 -5.51 -34.26 15.61
C LEU A 265 -6.01 -35.73 15.73
N PRO A 266 -5.94 -36.40 16.90
CA PRO A 266 -6.61 -37.69 17.10
C PRO A 266 -8.12 -37.66 16.85
N ALA A 267 -8.83 -36.60 17.27
CA ALA A 267 -10.27 -36.46 17.00
C ALA A 267 -10.58 -36.36 15.50
N LEU A 268 -9.74 -35.68 14.72
CA LEU A 268 -9.86 -35.66 13.25
C LEU A 268 -9.67 -37.05 12.65
N TYR A 269 -8.69 -37.83 13.11
CA TYR A 269 -8.53 -39.22 12.67
C TYR A 269 -9.75 -40.08 13.00
N LEU A 270 -10.33 -39.90 14.19
CA LEU A 270 -11.57 -40.56 14.57
C LEU A 270 -12.73 -40.18 13.63
N ASN A 271 -12.84 -38.90 13.27
CA ASN A 271 -13.87 -38.42 12.33
C ASN A 271 -13.71 -39.02 10.94
N VAL A 272 -12.47 -39.13 10.43
CA VAL A 272 -12.18 -39.80 9.15
C VAL A 272 -12.64 -41.27 9.20
N GLY A 273 -12.29 -42.00 10.27
CA GLY A 273 -12.73 -43.38 10.47
C GLY A 273 -14.25 -43.50 10.59
N ALA A 274 -14.88 -42.60 11.34
CA ALA A 274 -16.33 -42.51 11.50
C ALA A 274 -17.04 -42.27 10.17
N ALA A 275 -16.56 -41.35 9.32
CA ALA A 275 -17.08 -41.13 7.97
C ALA A 275 -16.97 -42.39 7.10
N ALA A 276 -15.83 -43.09 7.15
CA ALA A 276 -15.63 -44.32 6.39
C ALA A 276 -16.60 -45.43 6.84
N VAL A 277 -16.73 -45.65 8.15
CA VAL A 277 -17.68 -46.62 8.71
C VAL A 277 -19.11 -46.24 8.35
N ALA A 278 -19.48 -44.97 8.49
CA ALA A 278 -20.79 -44.47 8.12
C ALA A 278 -21.09 -44.63 6.62
N ALA A 279 -20.11 -44.38 5.74
CA ALA A 279 -20.24 -44.60 4.30
C ALA A 279 -20.48 -46.09 3.99
N VAL A 280 -19.77 -47.00 4.67
CA VAL A 280 -19.99 -48.45 4.52
C VAL A 280 -21.38 -48.85 5.04
N LEU A 281 -21.80 -48.38 6.22
CA LEU A 281 -23.13 -48.66 6.78
C LEU A 281 -24.25 -48.12 5.88
N LEU A 282 -24.03 -46.98 5.22
CA LEU A 282 -24.97 -46.45 4.25
C LEU A 282 -24.95 -47.28 2.96
N ALA A 283 -23.79 -47.71 2.48
CA ALA A 283 -23.65 -48.57 1.30
C ALA A 283 -24.26 -49.97 1.50
N VAL A 284 -24.21 -50.54 2.71
CA VAL A 284 -24.88 -51.81 3.05
C VAL A 284 -26.41 -51.74 2.86
N ASN A 285 -27.00 -50.52 2.86
CA ASN A 285 -28.40 -50.35 2.48
C ASN A 285 -28.70 -50.73 1.02
N LEU A 286 -27.67 -50.91 0.18
CA LEU A 286 -27.85 -51.47 -1.17
C LEU A 286 -28.41 -52.90 -1.11
N PHE A 287 -28.05 -53.68 -0.09
CA PHE A 287 -28.42 -55.10 0.02
C PHE A 287 -29.52 -55.37 1.07
N ARG A 288 -29.61 -54.59 2.16
CA ARG A 288 -30.59 -54.80 3.25
C ARG A 288 -31.29 -53.49 3.68
N PRO A 289 -32.58 -53.48 4.05
CA PRO A 289 -33.31 -52.28 4.50
C PRO A 289 -32.92 -51.86 5.93
N LEU A 290 -31.74 -51.26 6.12
CA LEU A 290 -31.19 -50.87 7.42
C LEU A 290 -31.08 -49.33 7.60
N TRP A 291 -31.91 -48.55 6.91
CA TRP A 291 -31.74 -47.10 6.85
C TRP A 291 -31.87 -46.40 8.21
N ARG A 292 -32.76 -46.88 9.11
CA ARG A 292 -32.91 -46.33 10.47
C ARG A 292 -31.66 -46.56 11.34
N PRO A 293 -31.15 -47.79 11.51
CA PRO A 293 -29.92 -48.00 12.27
C PRO A 293 -28.70 -47.35 11.60
N SER A 294 -28.63 -47.26 10.26
CA SER A 294 -27.56 -46.51 9.59
C SER A 294 -27.58 -45.02 9.92
N LEU A 295 -28.76 -44.39 9.99
CA LEU A 295 -28.89 -42.97 10.37
C LEU A 295 -28.56 -42.72 11.84
N VAL A 296 -28.98 -43.62 12.74
CA VAL A 296 -28.65 -43.52 14.17
C VAL A 296 -27.15 -43.72 14.39
N ALA A 297 -26.56 -44.75 13.76
CA ALA A 297 -25.11 -44.99 13.83
C ALA A 297 -24.31 -43.81 13.27
N LEU A 298 -24.76 -43.22 12.15
CA LEU A 298 -24.18 -42.00 11.59
C LEU A 298 -24.25 -40.84 12.59
N ALA A 299 -25.42 -40.57 13.17
CA ALA A 299 -25.60 -39.48 14.13
C ALA A 299 -24.72 -39.66 15.39
N VAL A 300 -24.61 -40.89 15.90
CA VAL A 300 -23.75 -41.21 17.05
C VAL A 300 -22.27 -41.05 16.70
N LEU A 301 -21.83 -41.58 15.56
CA LEU A 301 -20.44 -41.49 15.12
C LEU A 301 -20.00 -40.03 14.91
N LEU A 302 -20.84 -39.23 14.24
CA LEU A 302 -20.58 -37.81 14.04
C LEU A 302 -20.68 -37.02 15.34
N GLY A 303 -21.65 -37.33 16.20
CA GLY A 303 -21.81 -36.70 17.51
C GLY A 303 -20.63 -36.95 18.43
N ALA A 304 -20.15 -38.20 18.52
CA ALA A 304 -18.97 -38.58 19.29
C ALA A 304 -17.72 -37.86 18.78
N GLY A 305 -17.56 -37.82 17.46
CA GLY A 305 -16.51 -37.08 16.78
C GLY A 305 -16.50 -35.58 17.08
N TRP A 306 -17.68 -34.96 17.05
CA TRP A 306 -17.86 -33.55 17.39
C TRP A 306 -17.55 -33.27 18.86
N ILE A 307 -18.02 -34.12 19.79
CA ILE A 307 -17.69 -34.01 21.22
C ILE A 307 -16.17 -34.09 21.42
N ALA A 308 -15.50 -35.05 20.77
CA ALA A 308 -14.05 -35.21 20.83
C ALA A 308 -13.29 -34.01 20.26
N GLY A 309 -13.83 -33.34 19.23
CA GLY A 309 -13.21 -32.18 18.58
C GLY A 309 -13.52 -30.81 19.22
N VAL A 310 -14.58 -30.69 20.00
CA VAL A 310 -15.05 -29.41 20.56
C VAL A 310 -14.99 -29.37 22.09
N VAL A 311 -15.50 -30.40 22.76
CA VAL A 311 -15.64 -30.42 24.23
C VAL A 311 -14.31 -30.81 24.89
N VAL A 312 -13.70 -31.90 24.45
CA VAL A 312 -12.47 -32.43 25.05
C VAL A 312 -11.30 -31.43 24.99
N PRO A 313 -11.06 -30.71 23.87
CA PRO A 313 -10.01 -29.70 23.81
C PRO A 313 -10.16 -28.60 24.86
N GLY A 314 -11.38 -28.13 25.12
CA GLY A 314 -11.64 -27.11 26.13
C GLY A 314 -11.28 -27.56 27.54
N ILE A 315 -11.57 -28.83 27.87
CA ILE A 315 -11.21 -29.44 29.16
C ILE A 315 -9.70 -29.56 29.29
N VAL A 316 -9.01 -30.10 28.28
CA VAL A 316 -7.56 -30.26 28.31
C VAL A 316 -6.85 -28.90 28.38
N GLN A 317 -7.32 -27.90 27.62
CA GLN A 317 -6.78 -26.54 27.69
C GLN A 317 -6.88 -25.96 29.10
N GLN A 318 -8.05 -26.07 29.74
CA GLN A 318 -8.30 -25.43 31.02
C GLN A 318 -7.58 -26.12 32.18
N TYR A 319 -7.52 -27.46 32.19
CA TYR A 319 -7.07 -28.23 33.35
C TYR A 319 -5.67 -28.84 33.21
N VAL A 320 -5.14 -28.98 31.99
CA VAL A 320 -3.82 -29.57 31.73
C VAL A 320 -2.83 -28.52 31.23
N VAL A 321 -3.22 -27.74 30.21
CA VAL A 321 -2.29 -26.77 29.58
C VAL A 321 -2.14 -25.51 30.40
N LYS A 322 -3.21 -24.77 30.69
CA LYS A 322 -3.12 -23.47 31.40
C LYS A 322 -2.31 -23.52 32.71
N PRO A 323 -2.40 -24.56 33.57
CA PRO A 323 -1.59 -24.63 34.78
C PRO A 323 -0.07 -24.74 34.54
N ASN A 324 0.35 -25.33 33.42
CA ASN A 324 1.74 -25.57 33.04
C ASN A 324 2.03 -25.07 31.62
N GLU A 325 1.49 -23.90 31.27
CA GLU A 325 1.33 -23.46 29.88
C GLU A 325 2.66 -23.33 29.14
N TYR A 326 3.66 -22.69 29.76
CA TYR A 326 4.99 -22.55 29.16
C TYR A 326 5.63 -23.90 28.82
N GLU A 327 5.68 -24.84 29.76
CA GLU A 327 6.33 -26.14 29.52
C GLU A 327 5.61 -26.98 28.44
N MET A 328 4.28 -26.91 28.39
CA MET A 328 3.48 -27.62 27.38
C MET A 328 3.59 -26.95 25.99
N GLU A 329 3.71 -25.63 25.94
CA GLU A 329 3.71 -24.86 24.68
C GLU A 329 5.12 -24.54 24.14
N LYS A 330 6.17 -24.72 24.94
CA LYS A 330 7.59 -24.45 24.60
C LYS A 330 8.03 -24.92 23.21
N PRO A 331 7.79 -26.17 22.76
CA PRO A 331 8.21 -26.58 21.42
C PRO A 331 7.47 -25.83 20.32
N TYR A 332 6.18 -25.52 20.52
CA TYR A 332 5.35 -24.79 19.54
C TYR A 332 5.70 -23.31 19.49
N LEU A 333 6.08 -22.71 20.62
CA LEU A 333 6.68 -21.37 20.66
C LEU A 333 7.94 -21.32 19.79
N ARG A 334 8.82 -22.33 19.90
CA ARG A 334 10.02 -22.40 19.07
C ARG A 334 9.70 -22.53 17.58
N PHE A 335 8.78 -23.42 17.20
CA PHE A 335 8.33 -23.55 15.81
C PHE A 335 7.78 -22.24 15.26
N HIS A 336 6.97 -21.55 16.05
CA HIS A 336 6.42 -20.25 15.71
C HIS A 336 7.47 -19.17 15.49
N MET A 337 8.44 -19.06 16.40
CA MET A 337 9.52 -18.09 16.29
C MET A 337 10.41 -18.37 15.08
N ASP A 338 10.85 -19.62 14.90
CA ASP A 338 11.71 -20.02 13.78
C ASP A 338 11.01 -19.85 12.43
N ALA A 339 9.73 -20.21 12.34
CA ALA A 339 8.93 -20.05 11.12
C ALA A 339 8.72 -18.57 10.78
N THR A 340 8.39 -17.74 11.78
CA THR A 340 8.18 -16.30 11.57
C THR A 340 9.49 -15.62 11.14
N LEU A 341 10.59 -15.86 11.85
CA LEU A 341 11.90 -15.28 11.49
C LEU A 341 12.29 -15.63 10.05
N LYS A 342 12.15 -16.90 9.67
CA LYS A 342 12.42 -17.34 8.30
C LYS A 342 11.43 -16.76 7.30
N ALA A 343 10.13 -16.75 7.56
CA ALA A 343 9.12 -16.31 6.59
C ALA A 343 9.24 -14.83 6.21
N TYR A 344 9.82 -13.99 7.07
CA TYR A 344 10.05 -12.56 6.81
C TYR A 344 11.53 -12.18 6.58
N GLY A 345 12.43 -13.17 6.55
CA GLY A 345 13.86 -12.95 6.26
C GLY A 345 14.62 -12.30 7.41
N LEU A 346 14.12 -12.44 8.63
CA LEU A 346 14.71 -11.90 9.86
C LEU A 346 15.74 -12.85 10.48
N ASP A 347 15.83 -14.10 10.01
CA ASP A 347 16.78 -15.12 10.46
C ASP A 347 18.24 -14.83 10.07
N ARG A 348 18.45 -13.87 9.16
CA ARG A 348 19.78 -13.50 8.62
C ARG A 348 20.27 -12.13 9.10
N ILE A 349 19.56 -11.50 10.04
CA ILE A 349 19.93 -10.19 10.59
C ILE A 349 21.26 -10.28 11.32
N ARG A 350 22.16 -9.34 11.02
CA ARG A 350 23.42 -9.18 11.77
C ARG A 350 23.20 -8.22 12.93
N ALA A 351 23.16 -8.74 14.15
CA ALA A 351 23.11 -7.93 15.36
C ALA A 351 24.54 -7.53 15.79
N LEU A 352 24.80 -6.23 15.89
CA LEU A 352 26.09 -5.66 16.29
C LEU A 352 25.91 -4.88 17.60
N SER A 353 26.58 -5.30 18.66
CA SER A 353 26.59 -4.54 19.91
C SER A 353 27.54 -3.34 19.78
N VAL A 354 26.99 -2.15 19.96
CA VAL A 354 27.72 -0.88 19.90
C VAL A 354 27.44 -0.12 21.18
N THR A 355 28.48 0.40 21.81
CA THR A 355 28.32 1.38 22.88
C THR A 355 28.60 2.74 22.28
N PRO A 356 27.57 3.58 22.07
CA PRO A 356 27.82 4.91 21.56
C PRO A 356 28.78 5.69 22.46
N SER A 357 29.76 6.36 21.87
CA SER A 357 30.50 7.42 22.54
C SER A 357 29.54 8.53 22.97
N GLY A 358 29.96 9.40 23.88
CA GLY A 358 29.10 10.47 24.42
C GLY A 358 28.74 11.51 23.36
N GLU A 359 29.31 12.70 23.47
CA GLU A 359 29.11 13.76 22.49
C GLU A 359 29.85 13.46 21.18
N THR A 360 29.28 13.91 20.06
CA THR A 360 29.94 13.87 18.75
C THR A 360 31.10 14.86 18.73
N THR A 361 32.29 14.39 18.37
CA THR A 361 33.51 15.22 18.34
C THR A 361 33.75 15.83 16.95
N PRO A 362 34.52 16.94 16.84
CA PRO A 362 34.99 17.45 15.56
C PRO A 362 35.74 16.39 14.74
N GLU A 363 36.51 15.53 15.38
CA GLU A 363 37.27 14.46 14.73
C GLU A 363 36.35 13.41 14.08
N ASP A 364 35.28 13.02 14.78
CA ASP A 364 34.27 12.10 14.24
C ASP A 364 33.59 12.69 12.99
N LEU A 365 33.27 13.98 13.01
CA LEU A 365 32.66 14.69 11.88
C LEU A 365 33.60 14.82 10.68
N ARG A 366 34.91 15.02 10.89
CA ARG A 366 35.91 15.04 9.81
C ARG A 366 36.12 13.66 9.20
N ALA A 367 36.03 12.61 10.01
CA ALA A 367 36.19 11.23 9.55
C ALA A 367 35.03 10.77 8.64
N ASP A 368 33.83 11.33 8.85
CA ASP A 368 32.58 10.95 8.15
C ASP A 368 31.95 12.13 7.39
N LEU A 369 32.76 12.98 6.75
CA LEU A 369 32.29 14.18 6.03
C LEU A 369 31.22 13.88 4.97
N ASP A 370 31.26 12.72 4.31
CA ASP A 370 30.27 12.35 3.31
C ASP A 370 28.89 12.13 3.93
N THR A 371 28.82 11.55 5.13
CA THR A 371 27.57 11.44 5.91
C THR A 371 27.09 12.84 6.27
N VAL A 372 27.96 13.68 6.83
CA VAL A 372 27.61 15.04 7.28
C VAL A 372 27.09 15.90 6.11
N ARG A 373 27.67 15.76 4.93
CA ARG A 373 27.27 16.47 3.70
C ARG A 373 25.97 15.93 3.08
N ASN A 374 25.46 14.79 3.53
CA ASN A 374 24.20 14.21 3.04
C ASN A 374 23.10 14.18 4.12
N ILE A 375 23.31 14.85 5.26
CA ILE A 375 22.27 15.03 6.27
C ILE A 375 21.11 15.83 5.67
N ARG A 376 19.93 15.20 5.66
CA ARG A 376 18.70 15.77 5.13
C ARG A 376 18.18 16.88 6.02
N LEU A 377 17.85 18.01 5.41
CA LEU A 377 17.21 19.18 6.02
C LEU A 377 15.79 19.42 5.49
N TRP A 378 15.42 18.77 4.38
CA TRP A 378 14.12 18.91 3.73
C TRP A 378 13.23 17.70 4.03
N ASP A 379 12.01 17.96 4.52
CA ASP A 379 10.98 16.94 4.74
C ASP A 379 9.98 16.85 3.59
N TYR A 380 9.47 15.64 3.38
CA TYR A 380 8.55 15.28 2.30
C TYR A 380 7.37 16.25 2.18
N GLY A 381 6.61 16.45 3.27
CA GLY A 381 5.41 17.28 3.27
C GLY A 381 5.65 18.77 3.02
N PRO A 382 6.54 19.44 3.79
CA PRO A 382 6.92 20.82 3.54
C PRO A 382 7.51 21.06 2.15
N LEU A 383 8.39 20.17 1.67
CA LEU A 383 9.01 20.29 0.36
C LEU A 383 8.00 20.11 -0.78
N LEU A 384 7.07 19.15 -0.67
CA LEU A 384 6.00 18.94 -1.65
C LEU A 384 5.15 20.21 -1.82
N ARG A 385 4.76 20.86 -0.71
CA ARG A 385 4.02 22.13 -0.76
C ARG A 385 4.82 23.23 -1.47
N THR A 386 6.11 23.32 -1.17
CA THR A 386 7.02 24.25 -1.85
C THR A 386 7.14 23.95 -3.36
N TYR A 387 7.22 22.68 -3.76
CA TYR A 387 7.22 22.29 -5.18
C TYR A 387 5.93 22.70 -5.88
N LYS A 388 4.76 22.43 -5.29
CA LYS A 388 3.48 22.86 -5.85
C LYS A 388 3.43 24.37 -6.02
N GLN A 389 3.76 25.12 -4.97
CA GLN A 389 3.69 26.59 -5.02
C GLN A 389 4.69 27.22 -6.02
N LEU A 390 5.91 26.68 -6.13
CA LEU A 390 6.96 27.29 -6.95
C LEU A 390 7.06 26.73 -8.37
N GLN A 391 6.75 25.45 -8.55
CA GLN A 391 7.15 24.68 -9.73
C GLN A 391 5.99 23.98 -10.43
N GLU A 392 4.77 24.05 -9.90
CA GLU A 392 3.58 23.61 -10.63
C GLU A 392 3.36 24.48 -11.87
N ILE A 393 3.53 25.81 -11.71
CA ILE A 393 3.45 26.87 -12.73
C ILE A 393 2.05 27.00 -13.37
N ARG A 394 1.27 25.93 -13.46
CA ARG A 394 -0.07 25.82 -14.05
C ARG A 394 -0.90 24.81 -13.28
N SER A 395 -2.16 25.14 -13.01
CA SER A 395 -3.08 24.36 -12.16
C SER A 395 -3.32 22.91 -12.59
N TYR A 396 -3.10 22.59 -13.87
CA TYR A 396 -3.30 21.24 -14.40
C TYR A 396 -2.06 20.35 -14.28
N TYR A 397 -0.93 20.89 -13.85
CA TYR A 397 0.19 20.08 -13.40
C TYR A 397 0.07 19.87 -11.90
N ASP A 398 0.57 18.74 -11.42
CA ASP A 398 0.64 18.47 -9.98
C ASP A 398 1.82 17.56 -9.67
N PHE A 399 2.22 17.55 -8.40
CA PHE A 399 3.20 16.63 -7.83
C PHE A 399 2.49 15.66 -6.89
N SER A 400 2.74 14.37 -7.04
CA SER A 400 2.13 13.30 -6.22
C SER A 400 2.75 13.28 -4.83
N ASP A 401 4.07 13.19 -4.80
CA ASP A 401 4.90 12.93 -3.64
C ASP A 401 6.31 13.53 -3.85
N VAL A 402 7.24 13.21 -2.95
CA VAL A 402 8.65 13.58 -3.07
C VAL A 402 9.51 12.38 -2.68
N ASP A 403 10.48 12.07 -3.52
CA ASP A 403 11.36 10.91 -3.37
C ASP A 403 12.78 11.29 -2.99
N ILE A 404 13.50 10.35 -2.36
CA ILE A 404 14.93 10.49 -2.05
C ILE A 404 15.78 9.57 -2.91
N ASP A 405 16.74 10.12 -3.65
CA ASP A 405 17.71 9.31 -4.40
C ASP A 405 19.14 9.84 -4.24
N ARG A 406 20.11 9.18 -4.87
CA ARG A 406 21.51 9.59 -4.93
C ARG A 406 22.01 9.64 -6.36
N TYR A 407 22.76 10.69 -6.68
CA TYR A 407 23.37 10.89 -7.99
C TYR A 407 24.83 11.28 -7.84
N ASN A 408 25.61 10.94 -8.86
CA ASN A 408 27.00 11.40 -9.01
C ASN A 408 27.01 12.51 -10.06
N PHE A 409 27.07 13.76 -9.60
CA PHE A 409 27.07 14.94 -10.48
C PHE A 409 28.48 15.42 -10.84
N ASP A 410 29.51 14.86 -10.23
CA ASP A 410 30.90 15.27 -10.43
C ASP A 410 31.79 14.07 -10.77
N GLU A 411 32.93 14.37 -11.37
CA GLU A 411 33.98 13.36 -11.67
C GLU A 411 34.68 12.86 -10.39
N SER A 412 34.42 13.50 -9.24
CA SER A 412 34.96 13.10 -7.93
C SER A 412 34.34 11.80 -7.40
N GLY A 413 33.19 11.40 -7.94
CA GLY A 413 32.50 10.16 -7.59
C GLY A 413 31.79 10.20 -6.23
N VAL A 414 31.62 11.38 -5.63
CA VAL A 414 30.94 11.53 -4.34
C VAL A 414 29.42 11.52 -4.54
N HIS A 415 28.75 10.59 -3.89
CA HIS A 415 27.29 10.50 -3.91
C HIS A 415 26.65 11.73 -3.25
N ARG A 416 25.81 12.42 -4.01
CA ARG A 416 24.94 13.49 -3.53
C ARG A 416 23.52 12.96 -3.39
N GLN A 417 22.99 13.01 -2.18
CA GLN A 417 21.60 12.71 -1.93
C GLN A 417 20.72 13.89 -2.35
N VAL A 418 19.67 13.60 -3.11
CA VAL A 418 18.72 14.57 -3.66
C VAL A 418 17.30 14.17 -3.29
N MET A 419 16.43 15.15 -3.26
CA MET A 419 14.99 14.93 -3.32
C MET A 419 14.48 15.32 -4.69
N LEU A 420 13.54 14.55 -5.25
CA LEU A 420 12.94 14.84 -6.54
C LEU A 420 11.45 14.49 -6.59
N SER A 421 10.74 15.08 -7.54
CA SER A 421 9.35 14.77 -7.82
C SER A 421 9.04 14.95 -9.30
N VAL A 422 8.15 14.12 -9.84
CA VAL A 422 7.72 14.19 -11.24
C VAL A 422 6.51 15.10 -11.38
N ARG A 423 6.57 16.01 -12.35
CA ARG A 423 5.43 16.89 -12.67
C ARG A 423 4.44 16.13 -13.56
N GLU A 424 3.34 15.66 -12.98
CA GLU A 424 2.29 14.93 -13.68
C GLU A 424 1.13 15.83 -14.11
N LEU A 425 0.30 15.34 -15.04
CA LEU A 425 -0.91 16.03 -15.49
C LEU A 425 -2.13 15.55 -14.68
N ASP A 426 -2.81 16.48 -14.02
CA ASP A 426 -4.14 16.27 -13.45
C ASP A 426 -5.24 16.84 -14.35
N SER A 427 -5.90 15.95 -15.09
CA SER A 427 -6.98 16.32 -16.00
C SER A 427 -8.23 16.90 -15.31
N SER A 428 -8.38 16.73 -14.00
CA SER A 428 -9.52 17.29 -13.23
C SER A 428 -9.39 18.79 -13.01
N GLN A 429 -8.17 19.32 -13.03
CA GLN A 429 -7.84 20.73 -12.80
C GLN A 429 -7.82 21.56 -14.11
N LEU A 430 -8.24 20.96 -15.23
CA LEU A 430 -8.37 21.67 -16.50
C LEU A 430 -9.53 22.68 -16.44
N GLN A 431 -9.23 23.96 -16.65
CA GLN A 431 -10.22 25.04 -16.61
C GLN A 431 -11.32 24.89 -17.68
N ASN A 432 -10.95 24.41 -18.88
CA ASN A 432 -11.90 24.11 -19.95
C ASN A 432 -11.74 22.65 -20.40
N PRO A 433 -12.42 21.71 -19.74
CA PRO A 433 -12.18 20.29 -19.91
C PRO A 433 -13.00 19.69 -21.08
N THR A 434 -12.86 20.26 -22.28
CA THR A 434 -13.47 19.71 -23.51
C THR A 434 -12.89 18.34 -23.84
N TRP A 435 -13.59 17.57 -24.68
CA TRP A 435 -13.09 16.27 -25.15
C TRP A 435 -11.73 16.38 -25.84
N VAL A 436 -11.55 17.39 -26.70
CA VAL A 436 -10.28 17.68 -27.37
C VAL A 436 -9.19 18.01 -26.36
N ASN A 437 -9.47 18.86 -25.37
CA ASN A 437 -8.47 19.24 -24.37
C ASN A 437 -8.06 18.05 -23.51
N ARG A 438 -9.02 17.21 -23.08
CA ARG A 438 -8.76 16.04 -22.22
C ARG A 438 -8.00 14.91 -22.92
N HIS A 439 -8.24 14.72 -24.22
CA HIS A 439 -7.77 13.51 -24.91
C HIS A 439 -6.80 13.75 -26.06
N LEU A 440 -6.67 14.99 -26.56
CA LEU A 440 -5.81 15.32 -27.71
C LEU A 440 -4.77 16.40 -27.41
N GLU A 441 -5.10 17.45 -26.66
CA GLU A 441 -4.18 18.56 -26.38
C GLU A 441 -3.39 18.35 -25.07
N PHE A 442 -4.07 18.17 -23.93
CA PHE A 442 -3.42 17.94 -22.64
C PHE A 442 -3.30 16.44 -22.37
N THR A 443 -2.24 15.84 -22.92
CA THR A 443 -2.05 14.38 -22.90
C THR A 443 -1.03 13.92 -21.86
N HIS A 444 -0.10 14.76 -21.40
CA HIS A 444 1.05 14.34 -20.59
C HIS A 444 1.48 15.38 -19.54
N GLY A 445 2.13 14.90 -18.47
CA GLY A 445 2.90 15.73 -17.52
C GLY A 445 4.25 16.15 -18.10
N PHE A 446 5.02 17.02 -17.44
CA PHE A 446 6.22 17.59 -18.04
C PHE A 446 7.36 17.88 -17.05
N GLY A 447 8.36 17.00 -17.02
CA GLY A 447 9.64 17.18 -16.35
C GLY A 447 9.69 16.71 -14.90
N VAL A 448 10.83 16.98 -14.27
CA VAL A 448 11.15 16.65 -12.87
C VAL A 448 11.64 17.92 -12.18
N VAL A 449 11.33 18.05 -10.89
CA VAL A 449 11.93 19.04 -10.00
C VAL A 449 12.86 18.30 -9.05
N MET A 450 14.03 18.87 -8.76
CA MET A 450 15.05 18.24 -7.93
C MET A 450 15.80 19.27 -7.09
N ASN A 451 16.10 18.93 -5.83
CA ASN A 451 17.00 19.69 -4.95
C ASN A 451 17.93 18.75 -4.16
N PRO A 452 19.13 19.21 -3.74
CA PRO A 452 19.94 18.46 -2.78
C PRO A 452 19.24 18.45 -1.41
N VAL A 453 19.45 17.38 -0.64
CA VAL A 453 18.78 17.21 0.66
C VAL A 453 19.24 18.21 1.73
N ASN A 454 20.42 18.82 1.57
CA ASN A 454 21.12 19.55 2.63
C ASN A 454 21.38 21.04 2.33
N GLU A 455 20.99 21.56 1.16
CA GLU A 455 21.22 22.96 0.81
C GLU A 455 19.94 23.80 0.91
N VAL A 456 20.12 25.03 1.41
CA VAL A 456 19.04 25.99 1.62
C VAL A 456 19.45 27.33 1.00
N ALA A 457 18.59 27.87 0.14
CA ALA A 457 18.75 29.17 -0.47
C ALA A 457 18.49 30.30 0.55
N PRO A 458 19.03 31.51 0.31
CA PRO A 458 18.69 32.68 1.11
C PRO A 458 17.17 32.87 1.20
N GLY A 459 16.65 33.01 2.41
CA GLY A 459 15.20 33.12 2.68
C GLY A 459 14.55 31.84 3.24
N GLY A 460 15.24 30.69 3.18
CA GLY A 460 14.72 29.42 3.72
C GLY A 460 14.06 28.52 2.68
N MET A 461 14.39 28.71 1.40
CA MET A 461 13.82 27.96 0.27
C MET A 461 14.78 26.87 -0.23
N PRO A 462 14.32 25.81 -0.91
CA PRO A 462 15.20 24.81 -1.50
C PRO A 462 16.01 25.38 -2.66
N VAL A 463 17.29 24.98 -2.74
CA VAL A 463 18.11 25.20 -3.94
C VAL A 463 17.68 24.19 -5.00
N LEU A 464 17.06 24.63 -6.09
CA LEU A 464 16.61 23.70 -7.13
C LEU A 464 17.74 23.40 -8.14
N PHE A 465 18.13 22.13 -8.24
CA PHE A 465 19.02 21.61 -9.28
C PHE A 465 18.33 21.46 -10.62
N VAL A 466 17.06 21.04 -10.61
CA VAL A 466 16.21 20.98 -11.80
C VAL A 466 14.93 21.77 -11.53
N LYS A 467 14.61 22.72 -12.42
CA LYS A 467 13.45 23.61 -12.27
C LYS A 467 12.90 24.12 -13.60
N ASP A 468 11.78 24.82 -13.52
CA ASP A 468 11.07 25.54 -14.59
C ASP A 468 10.43 24.64 -15.66
N LEU A 469 9.82 25.29 -16.65
CA LEU A 469 9.23 24.73 -17.87
C LEU A 469 9.81 25.48 -19.08
N PRO A 470 10.56 24.82 -19.99
CA PRO A 470 11.03 23.43 -19.91
C PRO A 470 12.04 23.22 -18.76
N PRO A 471 12.24 21.99 -18.28
CA PRO A 471 13.13 21.72 -17.16
C PRO A 471 14.58 22.08 -17.51
N LYS A 472 15.21 22.90 -16.66
CA LYS A 472 16.60 23.31 -16.75
C LYS A 472 17.38 22.70 -15.59
N ALA A 473 18.43 21.95 -15.90
CA ALA A 473 19.36 21.41 -14.92
C ALA A 473 20.57 22.34 -14.74
N SER A 474 20.91 22.67 -13.49
CA SER A 474 22.16 23.36 -13.13
C SER A 474 23.33 22.39 -12.88
N VAL A 475 23.03 21.10 -12.82
CA VAL A 475 23.98 19.98 -12.63
C VAL A 475 24.09 19.14 -13.90
N SER A 476 25.07 18.23 -13.96
CA SER A 476 25.29 17.33 -15.11
C SER A 476 24.22 16.23 -15.19
N LEU A 477 22.98 16.62 -15.47
CA LEU A 477 21.84 15.74 -15.64
C LEU A 477 21.15 16.06 -16.96
N ASP A 478 21.10 15.08 -17.86
CA ASP A 478 20.47 15.22 -19.17
C ASP A 478 19.02 14.73 -19.12
N ILE A 479 18.08 15.59 -19.56
CA ILE A 479 16.64 15.30 -19.63
C ILE A 479 16.17 15.63 -21.05
N ARG A 480 16.31 14.66 -21.97
CA ARG A 480 15.94 14.81 -23.38
C ARG A 480 14.45 14.63 -23.63
N ARG A 481 13.80 13.77 -22.85
CA ARG A 481 12.37 13.45 -22.95
C ARG A 481 11.69 13.73 -21.62
N PRO A 482 11.33 15.00 -21.35
CA PRO A 482 10.64 15.39 -20.12
C PRO A 482 9.16 14.99 -20.10
N GLN A 483 8.58 14.55 -21.21
CA GLN A 483 7.15 14.24 -21.28
C GLN A 483 6.81 12.97 -20.47
N VAL A 484 5.78 13.08 -19.61
CA VAL A 484 5.31 12.03 -18.71
C VAL A 484 3.92 11.57 -19.15
N TYR A 485 3.87 10.56 -20.01
CA TYR A 485 2.62 9.95 -20.46
C TYR A 485 2.10 8.90 -19.48
N PHE A 486 2.99 8.25 -18.74
CA PHE A 486 2.70 7.23 -17.75
C PHE A 486 3.32 7.64 -16.41
N GLY A 487 2.56 7.49 -15.33
CA GLY A 487 2.95 7.92 -13.99
C GLY A 487 1.91 7.49 -12.96
N GLU A 488 1.79 8.16 -11.83
CA GLU A 488 0.89 7.75 -10.76
C GLU A 488 -0.50 8.36 -10.91
N LYS A 489 -0.60 9.61 -11.38
CA LYS A 489 -1.87 10.37 -11.52
C LYS A 489 -2.54 10.23 -12.89
N THR A 490 -1.89 9.61 -13.86
CA THR A 490 -2.38 9.51 -15.24
C THR A 490 -3.53 8.49 -15.43
N ASN A 491 -4.73 8.87 -15.01
CA ASN A 491 -5.92 7.99 -14.98
C ASN A 491 -6.84 8.11 -16.21
N THR A 492 -6.55 9.00 -17.15
CA THR A 492 -7.37 9.23 -18.35
C THR A 492 -6.68 8.70 -19.61
N TYR A 493 -7.45 8.19 -20.56
CA TYR A 493 -6.89 7.78 -21.86
C TYR A 493 -6.49 9.01 -22.68
N ALA A 494 -5.44 8.88 -23.50
CA ALA A 494 -4.97 9.91 -24.41
C ALA A 494 -4.87 9.37 -25.85
N LEU A 495 -5.18 10.22 -26.81
CA LEU A 495 -5.09 9.96 -28.23
C LEU A 495 -3.90 10.75 -28.76
N VAL A 496 -2.90 10.05 -29.27
CA VAL A 496 -1.62 10.64 -29.67
C VAL A 496 -1.37 10.44 -31.16
N ARG A 497 -0.42 11.22 -31.71
CA ARG A 497 -0.17 11.29 -33.16
C ARG A 497 -1.42 11.68 -33.94
N THR A 498 -2.00 12.81 -33.56
CA THR A 498 -3.25 13.33 -34.15
C THR A 498 -2.97 14.61 -34.94
N GLU A 499 -3.98 15.15 -35.62
CA GLU A 499 -3.89 16.48 -36.25
C GLU A 499 -3.74 17.61 -35.22
N VAL A 500 -4.26 17.41 -34.02
CA VAL A 500 -4.09 18.32 -32.90
C VAL A 500 -2.72 18.05 -32.27
N LYS A 501 -1.87 19.07 -32.23
CA LYS A 501 -0.59 18.99 -31.53
C LYS A 501 -0.80 19.04 -30.02
N GLU A 502 -0.02 18.23 -29.32
CA GLU A 502 -0.09 18.08 -27.87
C GLU A 502 0.58 19.29 -27.20
N PHE A 503 0.05 19.73 -26.06
CA PHE A 503 0.59 20.84 -25.30
C PHE A 503 1.77 20.37 -24.43
N ASP A 504 2.90 21.06 -24.52
CA ASP A 504 4.09 20.79 -23.70
C ASP A 504 4.19 21.80 -22.56
N TYR A 505 4.31 23.09 -22.88
CA TYR A 505 4.45 24.16 -21.89
C TYR A 505 4.17 25.54 -22.50
N PRO A 506 3.83 26.55 -21.68
CA PRO A 506 3.63 27.92 -22.18
C PRO A 506 4.98 28.59 -22.50
N MET A 507 5.05 29.31 -23.61
CA MET A 507 6.25 30.02 -24.08
C MET A 507 5.89 31.47 -24.47
N GLY A 508 5.93 32.38 -23.49
CA GLY A 508 5.47 33.77 -23.68
C GLY A 508 3.96 33.83 -23.94
N ASP A 509 3.57 34.49 -25.03
CA ASP A 509 2.18 34.53 -25.50
C ASP A 509 1.78 33.31 -26.35
N ALA A 510 2.73 32.42 -26.67
CA ALA A 510 2.53 31.20 -27.42
C ALA A 510 2.62 29.96 -26.54
N ASN A 511 2.28 28.80 -27.08
CA ASN A 511 2.46 27.50 -26.43
C ASN A 511 3.44 26.64 -27.21
N ALA A 512 4.41 26.05 -26.51
CA ALA A 512 5.21 24.97 -27.06
C ALA A 512 4.32 23.74 -27.20
N ARG A 513 4.41 23.09 -28.36
CA ARG A 513 3.59 21.92 -28.68
C ARG A 513 4.45 20.85 -29.33
N SER A 514 4.16 19.61 -28.99
CA SER A 514 4.85 18.44 -29.55
C SER A 514 3.87 17.46 -30.21
N THR A 515 4.43 16.37 -30.70
CA THR A 515 3.67 15.22 -31.19
C THR A 515 4.39 13.98 -30.69
N TYR A 516 3.65 13.04 -30.13
CA TYR A 516 4.21 11.82 -29.59
C TYR A 516 5.00 10.99 -30.63
N GLU A 517 6.29 10.80 -30.37
CA GLU A 517 7.20 10.03 -31.24
C GLU A 517 7.40 8.59 -30.76
N GLY A 518 6.95 8.25 -29.55
CA GLY A 518 7.14 6.93 -28.94
C GLY A 518 6.34 5.81 -29.61
N THR A 519 6.68 4.56 -29.27
CA THR A 519 6.04 3.36 -29.84
C THR A 519 4.89 2.81 -28.99
N GLY A 520 4.65 3.39 -27.81
CA GLY A 520 3.63 2.97 -26.86
C GLY A 520 2.20 3.11 -27.41
N GLY A 521 1.27 2.37 -26.80
CA GLY A 521 -0.15 2.43 -27.12
C GLY A 521 -0.61 1.60 -28.31
N VAL A 522 -1.93 1.50 -28.45
CA VAL A 522 -2.58 0.69 -29.48
C VAL A 522 -2.90 1.55 -30.70
N PRO A 523 -2.50 1.14 -31.93
CA PRO A 523 -2.86 1.86 -33.15
C PRO A 523 -4.39 1.96 -33.35
N LEU A 524 -4.88 3.10 -33.84
CA LEU A 524 -6.29 3.44 -34.07
C LEU A 524 -6.67 3.65 -35.55
N GLY A 525 -5.75 3.36 -36.48
CA GLY A 525 -5.93 3.69 -37.89
C GLY A 525 -7.15 3.09 -38.59
N SER A 526 -7.74 2.01 -38.07
CA SER A 526 -8.91 1.36 -38.69
C SER A 526 -10.22 1.68 -37.99
N LEU A 527 -11.30 1.83 -38.79
CA LEU A 527 -12.66 2.08 -38.28
C LEU A 527 -13.11 1.02 -37.26
N TRP A 528 -12.73 -0.24 -37.48
CA TRP A 528 -13.05 -1.32 -36.53
C TRP A 528 -12.39 -1.12 -35.16
N ARG A 529 -11.13 -0.67 -35.13
CA ARG A 529 -10.44 -0.35 -33.86
C ARG A 529 -11.10 0.84 -33.18
N ARG A 530 -11.42 1.90 -33.92
CA ARG A 530 -12.13 3.07 -33.41
C ARG A 530 -13.48 2.68 -32.80
N LEU A 531 -14.25 1.81 -33.45
CA LEU A 531 -15.53 1.30 -32.92
C LEU A 531 -15.36 0.53 -31.61
N LEU A 532 -14.38 -0.37 -31.51
CA LEU A 532 -14.15 -1.10 -30.27
C LEU A 532 -13.68 -0.19 -29.13
N PHE A 533 -12.83 0.80 -29.40
CA PHE A 533 -12.43 1.76 -28.38
C PHE A 533 -13.56 2.71 -27.97
N ALA A 534 -14.42 3.12 -28.92
CA ALA A 534 -15.63 3.88 -28.62
C ALA A 534 -16.58 3.08 -27.71
N LEU A 535 -16.76 1.78 -27.97
CA LEU A 535 -17.55 0.89 -27.10
C LEU A 535 -16.88 0.66 -25.73
N ARG A 536 -15.54 0.52 -25.69
CA ARG A 536 -14.77 0.31 -24.45
C ARG A 536 -14.93 1.49 -23.50
N PHE A 537 -14.65 2.69 -23.98
CA PHE A 537 -14.67 3.93 -23.19
C PHE A 537 -16.07 4.54 -23.09
N ARG A 538 -17.04 4.02 -23.86
CA ARG A 538 -18.37 4.61 -24.04
C ARG A 538 -18.27 6.04 -24.58
N ASP A 539 -17.38 6.22 -25.54
CA ASP A 539 -17.00 7.52 -26.09
C ASP A 539 -17.17 7.53 -27.61
N THR A 540 -18.25 8.16 -28.08
CA THR A 540 -18.57 8.22 -29.51
C THR A 540 -17.68 9.17 -30.29
N GLU A 541 -17.01 10.13 -29.64
CA GLU A 541 -16.18 11.13 -30.32
C GLU A 541 -14.99 10.47 -31.05
N ILE A 542 -14.49 9.34 -30.53
CA ILE A 542 -13.43 8.54 -31.16
C ILE A 542 -13.82 8.08 -32.59
N LEU A 543 -15.10 7.88 -32.85
CA LEU A 543 -15.60 7.46 -34.17
C LEU A 543 -15.72 8.63 -35.15
N PHE A 544 -16.18 9.78 -34.65
CA PHE A 544 -16.61 10.90 -35.49
C PHE A 544 -15.58 12.02 -35.61
N THR A 545 -14.56 12.03 -34.76
CA THR A 545 -13.51 13.05 -34.82
C THR A 545 -12.72 12.98 -36.13
N GLY A 546 -12.54 14.15 -36.76
CA GLY A 546 -11.68 14.34 -37.94
C GLY A 546 -10.19 14.44 -37.59
N SER A 547 -9.84 14.52 -36.30
CA SER A 547 -8.45 14.76 -35.86
C SER A 547 -7.56 13.51 -35.89
N LEU A 548 -8.12 12.32 -36.07
CA LEU A 548 -7.37 11.06 -36.01
C LEU A 548 -6.76 10.68 -37.37
N ARG A 549 -5.44 10.51 -37.38
CA ARG A 549 -4.63 10.01 -38.50
C ARG A 549 -4.61 8.47 -38.58
N PRO A 550 -4.15 7.89 -39.70
CA PRO A 550 -3.96 6.45 -39.82
C PRO A 550 -2.93 5.87 -38.83
N ASP A 551 -1.94 6.67 -38.43
CA ASP A 551 -0.90 6.30 -37.47
C ASP A 551 -1.20 6.72 -36.02
N SER A 552 -2.38 7.31 -35.77
CA SER A 552 -2.83 7.67 -34.42
C SER A 552 -2.89 6.46 -33.51
N ARG A 553 -2.63 6.69 -32.21
CA ARG A 553 -2.60 5.65 -31.19
C ARG A 553 -3.41 6.07 -29.97
N VAL A 554 -3.92 5.09 -29.25
CA VAL A 554 -4.52 5.30 -27.93
C VAL A 554 -3.58 4.78 -26.84
N LEU A 555 -3.29 5.68 -25.90
CA LEU A 555 -2.64 5.37 -24.63
C LEU A 555 -3.73 5.25 -23.57
N PHE A 556 -3.85 4.09 -22.94
CA PHE A 556 -4.82 3.84 -21.87
C PHE A 556 -4.24 2.83 -20.88
N ARG A 557 -4.75 2.83 -19.64
CA ARG A 557 -4.05 2.29 -18.46
C ARG A 557 -2.68 2.94 -18.37
N ARG A 558 -2.68 4.20 -17.96
CA ARG A 558 -1.47 5.03 -17.93
C ARG A 558 -0.91 5.17 -16.52
N SER A 559 -1.77 5.03 -15.52
CA SER A 559 -1.39 4.85 -14.12
C SER A 559 -0.53 3.60 -13.95
N LEU A 560 0.61 3.75 -13.29
CA LEU A 560 1.51 2.66 -12.90
C LEU A 560 0.74 1.54 -12.19
N GLY A 561 -0.07 1.90 -11.18
CA GLY A 561 -0.87 0.96 -10.42
C GLY A 561 -1.90 0.19 -11.28
N GLU A 562 -2.46 0.79 -12.32
CA GLU A 562 -3.37 0.09 -13.25
C GLU A 562 -2.62 -0.87 -14.18
N VAL A 563 -1.47 -0.42 -14.72
CA VAL A 563 -0.63 -1.21 -15.62
C VAL A 563 -0.15 -2.49 -14.92
N LEU A 564 0.36 -2.33 -13.70
CA LEU A 564 0.95 -3.42 -12.94
C LEU A 564 -0.10 -4.42 -12.44
N ARG A 565 -1.21 -3.94 -11.87
CA ARG A 565 -2.31 -4.83 -11.42
C ARG A 565 -2.96 -5.59 -12.57
N GLU A 566 -3.01 -5.03 -13.78
CA GLU A 566 -3.50 -5.77 -14.95
C GLU A 566 -2.50 -6.82 -15.43
N MET A 567 -1.20 -6.48 -15.48
CA MET A 567 -0.16 -7.33 -16.03
C MET A 567 0.23 -8.48 -15.09
N ALA A 568 0.37 -8.21 -13.80
CA ALA A 568 0.79 -9.16 -12.78
C ALA A 568 -0.07 -9.04 -11.49
N PRO A 569 -1.37 -9.39 -11.52
CA PRO A 569 -2.27 -9.28 -10.36
C PRO A 569 -1.94 -10.22 -9.19
N PHE A 570 -0.94 -11.09 -9.36
CA PHE A 570 -0.54 -12.12 -8.40
C PHE A 570 0.68 -11.70 -7.55
N LEU A 571 1.24 -10.52 -7.80
CA LEU A 571 2.23 -9.87 -6.93
C LEU A 571 1.51 -8.86 -6.04
N ALA A 572 2.02 -8.67 -4.83
CA ALA A 572 1.70 -7.50 -4.03
C ALA A 572 2.66 -6.36 -4.43
N TYR A 573 2.21 -5.11 -4.32
CA TYR A 573 2.99 -3.94 -4.73
C TYR A 573 3.25 -3.08 -3.51
N ASP A 574 4.42 -2.45 -3.46
CA ASP A 574 4.65 -1.35 -2.53
C ASP A 574 3.84 -0.13 -2.96
N ASP A 575 3.48 0.72 -2.00
CA ASP A 575 2.63 1.90 -2.22
C ASP A 575 3.43 3.13 -2.69
N ASP A 576 4.77 3.11 -2.59
CA ASP A 576 5.67 4.23 -2.90
C ASP A 576 6.58 3.94 -4.12
N PRO A 577 6.10 4.09 -5.37
CA PRO A 577 6.94 4.04 -6.56
C PRO A 577 7.82 5.28 -6.68
N TYR A 578 9.07 5.11 -7.12
CA TYR A 578 10.00 6.23 -7.20
C TYR A 578 10.57 6.48 -8.60
N PRO A 579 10.81 7.75 -8.99
CA PRO A 579 11.38 8.12 -10.27
C PRO A 579 12.91 8.09 -10.25
N VAL A 580 13.50 7.68 -11.37
CA VAL A 580 14.94 7.72 -11.65
C VAL A 580 15.15 8.40 -13.00
N VAL A 581 16.00 9.42 -13.05
CA VAL A 581 16.36 10.10 -14.29
C VAL A 581 17.63 9.46 -14.86
N LEU A 582 17.49 8.68 -15.93
CA LEU A 582 18.59 7.94 -16.52
C LEU A 582 18.55 8.00 -18.06
N GLY A 583 19.70 8.28 -18.67
CA GLY A 583 19.85 8.25 -20.13
C GLY A 583 18.95 9.24 -20.88
N GLY A 584 18.63 10.39 -20.29
CA GLY A 584 17.74 11.39 -20.89
C GLY A 584 16.25 11.13 -20.69
N ARG A 585 15.87 10.12 -19.89
CA ARG A 585 14.48 9.68 -19.66
C ARG A 585 14.15 9.60 -18.17
N ILE A 586 12.86 9.65 -17.88
CA ILE A 586 12.30 9.42 -16.54
C ILE A 586 11.78 7.98 -16.49
N LEU A 587 12.33 7.18 -15.58
CA LEU A 587 11.94 5.79 -15.35
C LEU A 587 11.33 5.69 -13.96
N TRP A 588 10.13 5.13 -13.86
CA TRP A 588 9.55 4.73 -12.59
C TRP A 588 10.12 3.37 -12.17
N VAL A 589 10.46 3.23 -10.89
CA VAL A 589 10.83 1.96 -10.27
C VAL A 589 9.77 1.62 -9.23
N GLN A 590 9.21 0.42 -9.31
CA GLN A 590 8.22 -0.10 -8.38
C GLN A 590 8.75 -1.37 -7.74
N ASP A 591 8.51 -1.47 -6.44
CA ASP A 591 8.82 -2.65 -5.64
C ASP A 591 7.61 -3.58 -5.59
N ALA A 592 7.87 -4.87 -5.78
CA ALA A 592 6.83 -5.88 -5.78
C ALA A 592 7.22 -7.11 -4.94
N TYR A 593 6.24 -7.59 -4.19
CA TYR A 593 6.39 -8.66 -3.22
C TYR A 593 5.73 -9.94 -3.68
N THR A 594 6.34 -11.07 -3.32
CA THR A 594 5.63 -12.34 -3.23
C THR A 594 5.13 -12.51 -1.80
N ALA A 595 3.87 -12.93 -1.68
CA ALA A 595 3.18 -13.01 -0.40
C ALA A 595 2.30 -14.26 -0.33
N THR A 596 2.15 -14.83 0.87
CA THR A 596 1.16 -15.88 1.16
C THR A 596 0.78 -15.87 2.64
N ASP A 597 -0.42 -16.35 2.93
CA ASP A 597 -1.00 -16.60 4.26
C ASP A 597 -0.85 -18.07 4.70
N ARG A 598 -0.10 -18.89 3.96
CA ARG A 598 -0.09 -20.36 4.07
C ARG A 598 1.23 -20.95 4.59
N ILE A 599 2.05 -20.19 5.29
CA ILE A 599 3.23 -20.76 5.98
C ILE A 599 2.84 -21.27 7.37
N PRO A 600 2.91 -22.59 7.65
CA PRO A 600 2.73 -23.15 8.99
C PRO A 600 3.51 -22.39 10.05
N TYR A 601 2.90 -22.16 11.21
CA TYR A 601 3.50 -21.51 12.39
C TYR A 601 3.97 -20.06 12.21
N SER A 602 4.02 -19.50 11.00
CA SER A 602 4.44 -18.11 10.80
C SER A 602 3.34 -17.12 11.19
N LYS A 603 3.69 -16.07 11.95
CA LYS A 603 2.74 -15.04 12.40
C LYS A 603 2.14 -14.27 11.21
N PRO A 604 0.80 -14.21 11.08
CA PRO A 604 0.16 -13.32 10.12
C PRO A 604 0.29 -11.85 10.55
N LEU A 605 0.48 -10.96 9.58
CA LEU A 605 0.54 -9.52 9.81
C LEU A 605 -0.81 -8.98 10.27
N ALA A 606 -0.73 -8.08 11.24
CA ALA A 606 -1.84 -7.26 11.72
C ALA A 606 -1.25 -5.92 12.16
N ILE A 607 -1.09 -5.01 11.20
CA ILE A 607 -0.52 -3.68 11.41
C ILE A 607 -1.63 -2.65 11.21
N GLU A 608 -1.78 -1.75 12.18
CA GLU A 608 -2.71 -0.62 12.16
C GLU A 608 -2.13 0.57 11.38
N ASP A 609 -1.56 0.31 10.19
CA ASP A 609 -1.03 1.32 9.29
C ASP A 609 -1.77 1.25 7.95
N PRO A 610 -2.47 2.32 7.51
CA PRO A 610 -3.16 2.34 6.23
C PRO A 610 -2.29 1.99 5.02
N SER A 611 -0.99 2.35 5.03
CA SER A 611 -0.06 2.04 3.93
C SER A 611 0.28 0.55 3.82
N LEU A 612 0.02 -0.24 4.88
CA LEU A 612 0.31 -1.67 4.92
C LEU A 612 -0.96 -2.52 4.99
N GLU A 613 -2.14 -1.90 4.89
CA GLU A 613 -3.43 -2.60 5.00
C GLU A 613 -3.54 -3.73 3.96
N GLY A 614 -3.01 -3.51 2.75
CA GLY A 614 -2.97 -4.51 1.67
C GLY A 614 -2.15 -5.77 1.98
N LEU A 615 -1.29 -5.73 3.02
CA LEU A 615 -0.45 -6.85 3.45
C LEU A 615 -1.00 -7.56 4.70
N ASN A 616 -2.08 -7.07 5.31
CA ASN A 616 -2.64 -7.69 6.51
C ASN A 616 -3.13 -9.13 6.23
N GLY A 617 -2.88 -10.03 7.17
CA GLY A 617 -3.18 -11.46 7.06
C GLY A 617 -2.12 -12.30 6.33
N VAL A 618 -1.19 -11.68 5.62
CA VAL A 618 -0.03 -12.37 5.02
C VAL A 618 0.87 -12.89 6.13
N ASN A 619 1.44 -14.09 5.97
CA ASN A 619 2.39 -14.67 6.91
C ASN A 619 3.75 -15.05 6.29
N TYR A 620 4.04 -14.55 5.10
CA TYR A 620 5.29 -14.68 4.36
C TYR A 620 5.41 -13.53 3.39
N LEU A 621 6.58 -12.88 3.35
CA LEU A 621 6.82 -11.74 2.46
C LEU A 621 8.25 -11.71 1.96
N ARG A 622 8.44 -11.49 0.65
CA ARG A 622 9.75 -11.28 0.01
C ARG A 622 9.71 -10.20 -1.04
N ASN A 623 10.73 -9.34 -1.07
CA ASN A 623 11.02 -8.40 -2.16
C ASN A 623 11.68 -9.15 -3.32
N SER A 624 10.88 -9.90 -4.05
CA SER A 624 11.38 -10.80 -5.09
C SER A 624 11.44 -10.16 -6.47
N VAL A 625 10.76 -9.03 -6.70
CA VAL A 625 10.63 -8.44 -8.03
C VAL A 625 10.78 -6.92 -7.98
N LYS A 626 11.61 -6.37 -8.88
CA LYS A 626 11.66 -4.93 -9.18
C LYS A 626 11.08 -4.68 -10.55
N ILE A 627 10.31 -3.63 -10.70
CA ILE A 627 9.62 -3.32 -11.95
C ILE A 627 10.03 -1.92 -12.38
N THR A 628 10.31 -1.76 -13.68
CA THR A 628 10.64 -0.47 -14.24
C THR A 628 9.64 -0.10 -15.31
N LEU A 629 9.12 1.12 -15.29
CA LEU A 629 8.22 1.66 -16.30
C LEU A 629 8.81 2.94 -16.89
N ASP A 630 8.93 3.00 -18.22
CA ASP A 630 9.33 4.23 -18.92
C ASP A 630 8.15 5.22 -18.96
N ALA A 631 8.33 6.41 -18.38
CA ALA A 631 7.28 7.42 -18.28
C ALA A 631 6.80 7.94 -19.66
N TYR A 632 7.60 7.79 -20.72
CA TYR A 632 7.29 8.27 -22.05
C TYR A 632 6.50 7.25 -22.88
N ASP A 633 6.97 6.01 -22.98
CA ASP A 633 6.37 4.99 -23.86
C ASP A 633 5.64 3.85 -23.15
N GLY A 634 5.70 3.81 -21.82
CA GLY A 634 5.01 2.80 -21.01
C GLY A 634 5.65 1.42 -21.10
N THR A 635 6.90 1.32 -21.59
CA THR A 635 7.63 0.04 -21.60
C THR A 635 7.84 -0.44 -20.16
N VAL A 636 7.30 -1.62 -19.85
CA VAL A 636 7.43 -2.25 -18.53
C VAL A 636 8.40 -3.42 -18.58
N ARG A 637 9.29 -3.52 -17.59
CA ARG A 637 10.21 -4.65 -17.40
C ARG A 637 10.16 -5.14 -15.96
N PHE A 638 10.00 -6.45 -15.77
CA PHE A 638 10.02 -7.11 -14.47
C PHE A 638 11.36 -7.81 -14.30
N TYR A 639 12.08 -7.48 -13.23
CA TYR A 639 13.36 -8.07 -12.87
C TYR A 639 13.21 -8.93 -11.63
N LEU A 640 13.63 -10.18 -11.72
CA LEU A 640 13.63 -11.13 -10.61
C LEU A 640 14.86 -10.89 -9.73
N MET A 641 14.64 -10.35 -8.52
CA MET A 641 15.68 -10.02 -7.54
C MET A 641 16.08 -11.24 -6.70
N ASP A 642 15.09 -12.01 -6.24
CA ASP A 642 15.31 -13.22 -5.46
C ASP A 642 14.84 -14.45 -6.25
N PRO A 643 15.73 -15.07 -7.06
CA PRO A 643 15.38 -16.29 -7.77
C PRO A 643 15.29 -17.52 -6.84
N ALA A 644 15.73 -17.41 -5.58
CA ALA A 644 15.63 -18.49 -4.60
C ALA A 644 14.26 -18.52 -3.91
N ASP A 645 13.45 -17.46 -4.03
CA ASP A 645 12.07 -17.45 -3.58
C ASP A 645 11.21 -18.44 -4.39
N PRO A 646 10.65 -19.50 -3.76
CA PRO A 646 9.82 -20.50 -4.43
C PRO A 646 8.52 -19.93 -5.03
N LEU A 647 7.94 -18.88 -4.44
CA LEU A 647 6.75 -18.22 -4.99
C LEU A 647 7.10 -17.48 -6.29
N ALA A 648 8.17 -16.69 -6.29
CA ALA A 648 8.62 -15.98 -7.47
C ALA A 648 9.06 -16.96 -8.57
N ALA A 649 9.79 -18.02 -8.21
CA ALA A 649 10.19 -19.07 -9.15
C ALA A 649 8.98 -19.81 -9.77
N THR A 650 7.92 -20.06 -8.98
CA THR A 650 6.67 -20.64 -9.48
C THR A 650 6.01 -19.71 -10.49
N TRP A 651 5.88 -18.42 -10.19
CA TRP A 651 5.30 -17.45 -11.12
C TRP A 651 6.15 -17.23 -12.37
N ALA A 652 7.48 -17.24 -12.24
CA ALA A 652 8.40 -17.18 -13.37
C ALA A 652 8.24 -18.38 -14.32
N ARG A 653 7.95 -19.57 -13.78
CA ARG A 653 7.64 -20.76 -14.59
C ARG A 653 6.27 -20.68 -15.25
N VAL A 654 5.27 -20.11 -14.57
CA VAL A 654 3.93 -19.91 -15.15
C VAL A 654 3.97 -18.91 -16.30
N PHE A 655 4.76 -17.84 -16.18
CA PHE A 655 4.86 -16.76 -17.17
C PHE A 655 6.26 -16.66 -17.81
N PRO A 656 6.64 -17.62 -18.70
CA PRO A 656 7.95 -17.60 -19.35
C PRO A 656 8.03 -16.42 -20.32
N GLY A 657 8.74 -15.36 -19.92
CA GLY A 657 8.91 -14.12 -20.71
C GLY A 657 8.48 -12.84 -20.01
N LEU A 658 7.74 -12.93 -18.89
CA LEU A 658 7.41 -11.75 -18.08
C LEU A 658 8.62 -11.28 -17.27
N PHE A 659 9.29 -12.23 -16.60
CA PHE A 659 10.42 -11.96 -15.70
C PHE A 659 11.75 -12.07 -16.43
N ARG A 660 12.65 -11.14 -16.11
CA ARG A 660 14.04 -11.10 -16.55
C ARG A 660 14.98 -11.27 -15.36
N PRO A 661 16.17 -11.85 -15.54
CA PRO A 661 17.20 -11.85 -14.50
C PRO A 661 17.60 -10.42 -14.12
N VAL A 662 17.93 -10.18 -12.85
CA VAL A 662 18.48 -8.90 -12.38
C VAL A 662 19.77 -8.49 -13.11
N SER A 663 20.54 -9.45 -13.64
CA SER A 663 21.75 -9.18 -14.43
C SER A 663 21.47 -8.45 -15.75
N GLU A 664 20.25 -8.50 -16.29
CA GLU A 664 19.84 -7.70 -17.46
C GLU A 664 19.50 -6.24 -17.09
N MET A 665 19.41 -5.90 -15.80
CA MET A 665 19.13 -4.53 -15.36
C MET A 665 20.35 -3.64 -15.63
N PRO A 666 20.19 -2.49 -16.31
CA PRO A 666 21.28 -1.56 -16.58
C PRO A 666 22.04 -1.16 -15.31
N GLU A 667 23.36 -1.10 -15.36
CA GLU A 667 24.21 -0.76 -14.21
C GLU A 667 23.83 0.57 -13.56
N GLY A 668 23.61 1.60 -14.37
CA GLY A 668 23.14 2.90 -13.87
C GLY A 668 21.85 2.75 -13.05
N LEU A 669 20.89 1.94 -13.52
CA LEU A 669 19.63 1.74 -12.80
C LEU A 669 19.79 0.88 -11.54
N ARG A 670 20.67 -0.14 -11.57
CA ARG A 670 21.00 -0.94 -10.38
C ARG A 670 21.56 -0.07 -9.26
N ALA A 671 22.38 0.92 -9.59
CA ALA A 671 22.92 1.88 -8.63
C ALA A 671 21.85 2.78 -7.98
N HIS A 672 20.64 2.83 -8.53
CA HIS A 672 19.50 3.59 -7.99
C HIS A 672 18.51 2.73 -7.18
N LEU A 673 18.74 1.42 -7.01
CA LEU A 673 17.83 0.55 -6.26
C LEU A 673 17.69 0.95 -4.80
N ARG A 674 16.47 0.91 -4.25
CA ARG A 674 16.19 1.19 -2.84
C ARG A 674 15.73 -0.09 -2.14
N TYR A 675 16.01 -0.18 -0.84
CA TYR A 675 15.37 -1.19 -0.01
C TYR A 675 13.93 -0.76 0.27
N PRO A 676 12.91 -1.59 -0.04
CA PRO A 676 11.52 -1.14 0.01
C PRO A 676 11.09 -0.70 1.40
N GLU A 677 10.38 0.42 1.49
CA GLU A 677 9.89 0.97 2.76
C GLU A 677 8.87 0.04 3.41
N GLY A 678 7.85 -0.42 2.66
CA GLY A 678 6.81 -1.27 3.22
C GLY A 678 7.33 -2.61 3.77
N LEU A 679 8.26 -3.26 3.08
CA LEU A 679 8.91 -4.47 3.60
C LEU A 679 9.73 -4.19 4.87
N PHE A 680 10.48 -3.09 4.88
CA PHE A 680 11.29 -2.72 6.04
C PHE A 680 10.43 -2.36 7.26
N GLU A 681 9.30 -1.72 7.04
CA GLU A 681 8.32 -1.45 8.08
C GLU A 681 7.73 -2.73 8.67
N VAL A 682 7.36 -3.70 7.83
CA VAL A 682 6.90 -5.02 8.28
C VAL A 682 7.98 -5.74 9.09
N GLN A 683 9.22 -5.72 8.61
CA GLN A 683 10.35 -6.38 9.25
C GLN A 683 10.70 -5.74 10.59
N SER A 684 10.76 -4.41 10.66
CA SER A 684 11.03 -3.69 11.91
C SER A 684 9.92 -3.88 12.93
N GLU A 685 8.65 -3.92 12.50
CA GLU A 685 7.50 -4.17 13.36
C GLU A 685 7.53 -5.57 13.98
N LEU A 686 7.82 -6.60 13.18
CA LEU A 686 7.98 -7.96 13.70
C LEU A 686 9.19 -8.06 14.64
N TYR A 687 10.32 -7.45 14.26
CA TYR A 687 11.56 -7.53 15.01
C TYR A 687 11.46 -6.96 16.43
N ARG A 688 10.47 -6.10 16.71
CA ARG A 688 10.13 -5.62 18.06
C ARG A 688 10.01 -6.73 19.11
N VAL A 689 9.55 -7.91 18.70
CA VAL A 689 9.35 -9.07 19.57
C VAL A 689 10.28 -10.22 19.16
N TYR A 690 10.46 -10.47 17.87
CA TYR A 690 11.18 -11.65 17.39
C TYR A 690 12.71 -11.58 17.49
N HIS A 691 13.28 -10.45 17.93
CA HIS A 691 14.70 -10.41 18.31
C HIS A 691 14.99 -11.26 19.56
N MET A 692 13.98 -11.53 20.40
CA MET A 692 14.09 -12.42 21.55
C MET A 692 14.13 -13.86 21.06
N THR A 693 15.32 -14.47 20.96
CA THR A 693 15.47 -15.85 20.47
C THR A 693 15.23 -16.92 21.54
N ASP A 694 15.25 -16.55 22.82
CA ASP A 694 14.93 -17.46 23.92
C ASP A 694 13.41 -17.56 24.15
N THR A 695 12.89 -18.79 24.28
CA THR A 695 11.45 -19.03 24.38
C THR A 695 10.85 -18.53 25.69
N ASN A 696 11.60 -18.54 26.79
CA ASN A 696 11.11 -18.06 28.09
C ASN A 696 10.97 -16.54 28.07
N THR A 697 12.01 -15.84 27.61
CA THR A 697 12.01 -14.38 27.44
C THR A 697 10.90 -13.93 26.48
N TYR A 698 10.69 -14.65 25.36
CA TYR A 698 9.61 -14.38 24.41
C TYR A 698 8.22 -14.58 25.03
N TYR A 699 7.99 -15.71 25.72
CA TYR A 699 6.70 -16.03 26.35
C TYR A 699 6.29 -14.96 27.38
N ASN A 700 7.25 -14.55 28.22
CA ASN A 700 7.03 -13.53 29.24
C ASN A 700 7.05 -12.08 28.69
N LYS A 701 7.41 -11.90 27.41
CA LYS A 701 7.56 -10.58 26.75
C LYS A 701 8.48 -9.64 27.55
N GLU A 702 9.60 -10.15 28.02
CA GLU A 702 10.51 -9.44 28.94
C GLU A 702 11.27 -8.27 28.29
N ASP A 703 11.45 -8.27 26.97
CA ASP A 703 12.25 -7.26 26.25
C ASP A 703 11.56 -6.74 24.99
N VAL A 704 10.28 -6.39 25.05
CA VAL A 704 9.57 -5.87 23.87
C VAL A 704 10.05 -4.46 23.51
N TRP A 705 10.34 -4.24 22.23
CA TRP A 705 10.71 -2.94 21.69
C TRP A 705 9.53 -2.23 21.00
N GLU A 706 9.69 -0.95 20.73
CA GLU A 706 8.76 -0.10 19.99
C GLU A 706 9.53 0.81 19.02
N VAL A 707 8.94 1.03 17.85
CA VAL A 707 9.40 2.01 16.85
C VAL A 707 8.74 3.36 17.10
N SER A 708 7.50 3.35 17.59
CA SER A 708 6.73 4.53 17.98
C SER A 708 6.70 4.64 19.49
N PRO A 709 7.16 5.76 20.07
CA PRO A 709 7.12 5.94 21.51
C PRO A 709 5.70 6.23 22.01
N ALA A 710 5.40 5.80 23.24
CA ALA A 710 4.11 6.05 23.88
C ALA A 710 3.76 7.55 23.92
N GLY A 711 2.55 7.91 23.45
CA GLY A 711 2.03 9.29 23.44
C GLY A 711 2.23 10.06 22.14
N ARG A 712 2.91 9.48 21.13
CA ARG A 712 2.96 10.03 19.77
C ARG A 712 1.81 9.44 18.94
N GLU A 713 1.03 10.29 18.28
CA GLU A 713 -0.04 9.83 17.38
C GLU A 713 0.50 9.16 16.10
N LYS A 714 1.71 9.56 15.66
CA LYS A 714 2.32 9.10 14.41
C LYS A 714 3.57 8.27 14.67
N ARG A 715 3.66 7.11 14.00
CA ARG A 715 4.84 6.25 13.97
C ARG A 715 6.06 6.97 13.40
N LEU A 716 7.25 6.61 13.89
CA LEU A 716 8.49 7.03 13.23
C LEU A 716 8.62 6.24 11.92
N SER A 717 8.46 6.91 10.78
CA SER A 717 8.66 6.29 9.47
C SER A 717 10.15 5.99 9.24
N PRO A 718 10.48 4.92 8.51
CA PRO A 718 11.83 4.70 8.03
C PRO A 718 12.35 5.88 7.21
N ASN A 719 13.66 6.10 7.22
CA ASN A 719 14.27 7.22 6.50
C ASN A 719 15.52 6.79 5.73
N TYR A 720 15.62 7.20 4.48
CA TYR A 720 16.81 6.97 3.65
C TYR A 720 17.93 7.94 4.00
N VAL A 721 19.09 7.41 4.33
CA VAL A 721 20.28 8.17 4.73
C VAL A 721 21.52 7.59 4.08
N THR A 722 22.39 8.47 3.58
CA THR A 722 23.74 8.10 3.16
C THR A 722 24.68 8.18 4.37
N MET A 723 25.19 7.05 4.84
CA MET A 723 26.06 7.02 6.02
C MET A 723 27.14 5.94 5.95
N LYS A 724 28.22 6.14 6.68
CA LYS A 724 29.23 5.09 6.89
C LYS A 724 28.77 4.12 7.97
N LEU A 725 28.49 2.88 7.56
CA LEU A 725 28.16 1.81 8.51
C LEU A 725 29.39 1.40 9.32
N LEU A 726 29.17 0.91 10.56
CA LEU A 726 30.28 0.59 11.46
C LEU A 726 31.21 -0.47 10.86
N GLY A 727 32.51 -0.18 10.85
CA GLY A 727 33.54 -1.08 10.29
C GLY A 727 33.65 -1.06 8.76
N LYS A 728 32.93 -0.16 8.08
CA LYS A 728 33.08 0.08 6.64
C LYS A 728 33.91 1.32 6.38
N GLU A 729 34.61 1.35 5.24
CA GLU A 729 35.44 2.48 4.84
C GLU A 729 34.67 3.51 4.01
N LYS A 730 33.67 3.07 3.24
CA LYS A 730 32.86 3.91 2.35
C LYS A 730 31.46 4.15 2.92
N PRO A 731 30.85 5.32 2.65
CA PRO A 731 29.44 5.55 2.93
C PRO A 731 28.56 4.65 2.05
N GLU A 732 27.41 4.25 2.59
CA GLU A 732 26.41 3.44 1.90
C GLU A 732 25.05 4.11 2.00
N PHE A 733 24.20 3.88 1.00
CA PHE A 733 22.80 4.28 1.06
C PHE A 733 21.98 3.24 1.82
N ALA A 734 21.31 3.65 2.90
CA ALA A 734 20.55 2.74 3.75
C ALA A 734 19.25 3.36 4.23
N LEU A 735 18.25 2.50 4.42
CA LEU A 735 16.99 2.83 5.07
C LEU A 735 17.13 2.52 6.57
N ILE A 736 16.86 3.49 7.45
CA ILE A 736 17.06 3.31 8.90
C ILE A 736 15.81 3.59 9.73
N VAL A 737 15.70 2.91 10.88
CA VAL A 737 14.69 3.20 11.91
C VAL A 737 15.25 2.94 13.31
N PRO A 738 15.03 3.85 14.29
CA PRO A 738 15.43 3.64 15.68
C PRO A 738 14.44 2.76 16.46
N PHE A 739 14.95 2.10 17.51
CA PHE A 739 14.17 1.31 18.47
C PHE A 739 14.30 1.83 19.91
N MET A 740 13.20 1.74 20.63
CA MET A 740 13.08 2.06 22.07
C MET A 740 12.45 0.87 22.80
N PRO A 741 12.67 0.66 24.11
CA PRO A 741 11.90 -0.30 24.89
C PRO A 741 10.46 0.16 25.06
N VAL A 742 9.50 -0.77 25.12
CA VAL A 742 8.11 -0.42 25.42
C VAL A 742 8.01 0.35 26.74
N GLY A 743 7.35 1.52 26.69
CA GLY A 743 7.12 2.37 27.86
C GLY A 743 8.34 3.18 28.31
N ARG A 744 9.42 3.23 27.51
CA ARG A 744 10.59 4.08 27.77
C ARG A 744 10.99 4.86 26.53
N SER A 745 11.53 6.06 26.73
CA SER A 745 11.89 6.96 25.64
C SER A 745 13.37 6.95 25.26
N ASN A 746 14.18 6.08 25.87
CA ASN A 746 15.62 5.96 25.58
C ASN A 746 15.89 5.00 24.42
N LEU A 747 16.90 5.29 23.59
CA LEU A 747 17.29 4.37 22.52
C LEU A 747 17.94 3.12 23.08
N ILE A 748 17.65 2.01 22.42
CA ILE A 748 18.30 0.71 22.65
C ILE A 748 18.90 0.13 21.37
N GLY A 749 18.63 0.74 20.22
CA GLY A 749 19.24 0.32 18.97
C GLY A 749 18.58 0.97 17.76
N TRP A 750 19.01 0.54 16.59
CA TRP A 750 18.39 0.89 15.31
C TRP A 750 18.64 -0.21 14.29
N MET A 751 17.78 -0.30 13.28
CA MET A 751 17.91 -1.21 12.15
C MET A 751 18.27 -0.44 10.89
N ALA A 752 19.07 -1.06 10.02
CA ALA A 752 19.46 -0.57 8.69
C ALA A 752 19.15 -1.61 7.62
N GLY A 753 18.45 -1.20 6.55
CA GLY A 753 18.30 -1.95 5.30
C GLY A 753 19.21 -1.36 4.23
N ARG A 754 20.19 -2.15 3.77
CA ARG A 754 21.24 -1.68 2.84
C ARG A 754 20.72 -1.67 1.39
N CYS A 755 20.96 -0.56 0.68
CA CYS A 755 20.43 -0.32 -0.67
C CYS A 755 21.46 -0.49 -1.79
N ASP A 756 22.76 -0.52 -1.47
CA ASP A 756 23.79 -0.56 -2.50
C ASP A 756 23.94 -1.95 -3.12
N PRO A 757 24.18 -2.08 -4.45
CA PRO A 757 24.10 -3.36 -5.17
C PRO A 757 24.93 -4.51 -4.59
N GLU A 758 26.10 -4.24 -4.01
CA GLU A 758 26.98 -5.27 -3.43
C GLU A 758 26.38 -5.93 -2.18
N HIS A 759 25.53 -5.19 -1.46
CA HIS A 759 25.00 -5.56 -0.15
C HIS A 759 23.48 -5.42 -0.08
N TYR A 760 22.84 -5.34 -1.25
CA TYR A 760 21.43 -5.05 -1.38
C TYR A 760 20.58 -6.05 -0.59
N GLY A 761 19.72 -5.53 0.28
CA GLY A 761 18.78 -6.33 1.07
C GLY A 761 19.36 -6.98 2.33
N GLU A 762 20.61 -6.73 2.67
CA GLU A 762 21.15 -7.10 3.99
C GLU A 762 20.57 -6.19 5.08
N LEU A 763 20.05 -6.81 6.14
CA LEU A 763 19.57 -6.13 7.35
C LEU A 763 20.62 -6.18 8.46
N VAL A 764 20.90 -5.04 9.08
CA VAL A 764 21.82 -4.91 10.22
C VAL A 764 21.10 -4.23 11.37
N VAL A 765 21.24 -4.77 12.58
CA VAL A 765 20.70 -4.17 13.79
C VAL A 765 21.83 -3.80 14.72
N TYR A 766 21.90 -2.53 15.08
CA TYR A 766 22.84 -2.02 16.06
C TYR A 766 22.17 -1.98 17.42
N GLN A 767 22.69 -2.75 18.37
CA GLN A 767 22.16 -2.85 19.73
C GLN A 767 23.02 -2.06 20.69
N PHE A 768 22.38 -1.25 21.52
CA PHE A 768 23.02 -0.43 22.52
C PHE A 768 22.93 -1.06 23.92
N PRO A 769 23.90 -0.80 24.81
CA PRO A 769 23.92 -1.38 26.15
C PRO A 769 22.77 -0.85 27.01
N LYS A 770 22.07 -1.76 27.70
CA LYS A 770 20.97 -1.41 28.62
C LYS A 770 21.44 -0.64 29.87
N GLN A 771 22.74 -0.67 30.16
CA GLN A 771 23.34 -0.03 31.34
C GLN A 771 23.63 1.47 31.13
N LYS A 772 23.61 1.97 29.89
CA LYS A 772 23.90 3.37 29.57
C LYS A 772 22.66 4.06 29.01
N LEU A 773 22.33 5.22 29.55
CA LEU A 773 21.26 6.05 29.01
C LEU A 773 21.71 6.67 27.68
N ILE A 774 20.94 6.42 26.63
CA ILE A 774 21.12 7.01 25.30
C ILE A 774 19.79 7.67 24.93
N PHE A 775 19.82 8.97 24.63
CA PHE A 775 18.60 9.73 24.40
C PHE A 775 17.85 9.25 23.17
N GLY A 776 16.54 9.02 23.27
CA GLY A 776 15.69 8.80 22.10
C GLY A 776 15.07 10.06 21.53
N PRO A 777 14.48 9.98 20.33
CA PRO A 777 13.80 11.09 19.68
C PRO A 777 12.86 11.87 20.62
N PRO A 778 11.99 11.24 21.42
CA PRO A 778 11.09 11.99 22.32
C PRO A 778 11.84 12.73 23.43
N GLN A 779 12.96 12.19 23.90
CA GLN A 779 13.76 12.86 24.92
C GLN A 779 14.48 14.07 24.34
N ILE A 780 14.97 13.97 23.10
CA ILE A 780 15.57 15.11 22.41
C ILE A 780 14.51 16.17 22.11
N GLU A 781 13.33 15.78 21.62
CA GLU A 781 12.19 16.69 21.43
C GLU A 781 11.82 17.39 22.75
N ALA A 782 11.78 16.66 23.87
CA ALA A 782 11.55 17.26 25.18
C ALA A 782 12.67 18.23 25.62
N LEU A 783 13.94 17.93 25.32
CA LEU A 783 15.06 18.84 25.60
C LEU A 783 15.00 20.11 24.74
N ILE A 784 14.54 19.98 23.49
CA ILE A 784 14.28 21.12 22.60
C ILE A 784 13.18 22.00 23.19
N ASP A 785 12.10 21.40 23.68
CA ASP A 785 10.95 22.11 24.28
C ASP A 785 11.27 22.78 25.62
N GLN A 786 12.22 22.21 26.37
CA GLN A 786 12.69 22.75 27.65
C GLN A 786 13.76 23.83 27.47
N ASN A 787 14.36 23.97 26.30
CA ASN A 787 15.34 25.02 26.03
C ASN A 787 14.62 26.40 26.03
N PRO A 788 14.95 27.33 26.95
CA PRO A 788 14.20 28.58 27.08
C PRO A 788 14.23 29.46 25.82
N GLU A 789 15.35 29.49 25.10
CA GLU A 789 15.48 30.29 23.88
C GLU A 789 14.64 29.73 22.74
N ILE A 790 14.72 28.42 22.51
CA ILE A 790 13.94 27.74 21.47
C ILE A 790 12.45 27.84 21.79
N SER A 791 12.06 27.49 23.02
CA SER A 791 10.67 27.47 23.47
C SER A 791 10.01 28.86 23.38
N ALA A 792 10.68 29.91 23.87
CA ALA A 792 10.18 31.27 23.78
C ALA A 792 9.97 31.70 22.31
N GLN A 793 10.95 31.43 21.45
CA GLN A 793 10.89 31.83 20.06
C GLN A 793 9.87 31.02 19.26
N MET A 794 9.72 29.72 19.53
CA MET A 794 8.67 28.88 18.96
C MET A 794 7.28 29.37 19.34
N SER A 795 7.06 29.73 20.61
CA SER A 795 5.80 30.31 21.06
C SER A 795 5.53 31.68 20.43
N LEU A 796 6.55 32.48 20.13
CA LEU A 796 6.41 33.74 19.39
C LEU A 796 6.03 33.50 17.92
N TRP A 797 6.66 32.52 17.26
CA TRP A 797 6.35 32.18 15.87
C TRP A 797 5.01 31.44 15.69
N SER A 798 4.51 30.82 16.75
CA SER A 798 3.20 30.15 16.76
C SER A 798 2.07 31.11 17.16
N GLN A 799 2.31 32.43 17.16
CA GLN A 799 1.28 33.46 17.37
C GLN A 799 0.67 33.92 16.05
N ARG A 800 -0.61 34.33 16.13
CA ARG A 800 -1.47 34.93 15.09
C ARG A 800 -0.74 35.31 13.79
N GLY A 801 -1.08 34.64 12.69
CA GLY A 801 -0.56 34.94 11.35
C GLY A 801 0.59 34.05 10.87
N SER A 802 1.24 33.26 11.74
CA SER A 802 2.23 32.25 11.36
C SER A 802 2.06 30.94 12.13
N ASP A 803 2.55 29.86 11.53
CA ASP A 803 2.47 28.52 12.08
C ASP A 803 3.84 27.83 11.92
N VAL A 804 4.27 27.14 12.97
CA VAL A 804 5.58 26.49 13.04
C VAL A 804 5.42 25.00 12.73
N ILE A 805 6.11 24.54 11.69
CA ILE A 805 6.16 23.13 11.34
C ILE A 805 7.48 22.57 11.85
N ARG A 806 7.40 21.68 12.84
CA ARG A 806 8.54 20.85 13.26
C ARG A 806 8.74 19.77 12.22
N GLY A 807 9.97 19.67 11.72
CA GLY A 807 10.33 18.59 10.84
C GLY A 807 10.58 17.27 11.56
N ASP A 808 10.85 16.24 10.77
CA ASP A 808 11.21 14.92 11.27
C ASP A 808 12.57 15.00 12.01
N LEU A 809 12.64 14.38 13.19
CA LEU A 809 13.88 14.29 13.93
C LEU A 809 14.69 13.09 13.46
N LEU A 810 15.78 13.37 12.75
CA LEU A 810 16.69 12.37 12.22
C LEU A 810 17.74 11.99 13.26
N VAL A 811 17.90 10.68 13.49
CA VAL A 811 18.97 10.13 14.30
C VAL A 811 20.07 9.64 13.36
N VAL A 812 21.17 10.40 13.26
CA VAL A 812 22.26 10.10 12.33
C VAL A 812 23.47 9.59 13.11
N PRO A 813 23.87 8.32 12.92
CA PRO A 813 25.12 7.80 13.46
C PRO A 813 26.32 8.47 12.79
N ILE A 814 27.25 9.01 13.58
CA ILE A 814 28.53 9.58 13.12
C ILE A 814 29.64 8.90 13.91
N GLY A 815 30.48 8.09 13.25
CA GLY A 815 31.45 7.24 13.93
C GLY A 815 30.83 6.37 15.02
N LYS A 816 31.10 6.70 16.30
CA LYS A 816 30.52 6.03 17.48
C LYS A 816 29.49 6.89 18.21
N SER A 817 29.22 8.12 17.81
CA SER A 817 28.28 9.02 18.47
C SER A 817 26.97 9.12 17.66
N LEU A 818 25.98 9.78 18.27
CA LEU A 818 24.71 10.10 17.62
C LEU A 818 24.56 11.61 17.48
N LEU A 819 24.26 12.06 16.27
CA LEU A 819 23.87 13.42 15.95
C LEU A 819 22.38 13.44 15.64
N TYR A 820 21.63 14.25 16.39
CA TYR A 820 20.20 14.46 16.16
C TYR A 820 20.01 15.74 15.37
N VAL A 821 19.22 15.68 14.30
CA VAL A 821 19.00 16.80 13.38
C VAL A 821 17.51 16.98 13.20
N GLN A 822 17.01 18.19 13.45
CA GLN A 822 15.60 18.53 13.21
C GLN A 822 15.49 19.89 12.52
N PRO A 823 14.93 19.95 11.30
CA PRO A 823 14.65 21.21 10.65
C PRO A 823 13.38 21.85 11.24
N LEU A 824 13.34 23.18 11.27
CA LEU A 824 12.19 23.96 11.71
C LEU A 824 11.74 24.88 10.58
N TYR A 825 10.51 24.68 10.12
CA TYR A 825 9.90 25.49 9.07
C TYR A 825 8.89 26.47 9.64
N LEU A 826 8.77 27.62 9.00
CA LEU A 826 7.75 28.61 9.28
C LEU A 826 6.90 28.80 8.04
N LYS A 827 5.58 28.81 8.20
CA LYS A 827 4.64 29.21 7.13
C LYS A 827 3.73 30.32 7.64
N ALA A 828 3.22 31.12 6.72
CA ALA A 828 2.14 32.07 7.04
C ALA A 828 0.81 31.31 7.20
N GLU A 829 -0.10 31.78 8.05
CA GLU A 829 -1.38 31.11 8.31
C GLU A 829 -2.26 30.99 7.05
N ARG A 830 -2.13 31.95 6.12
CA ARG A 830 -2.81 31.95 4.81
C ARG A 830 -1.89 31.61 3.64
N GLY A 831 -0.63 31.29 3.90
CA GLY A 831 0.38 31.01 2.87
C GLY A 831 0.85 29.56 2.92
N GLU A 832 0.90 28.90 1.78
CA GLU A 832 1.23 27.46 1.69
C GLU A 832 2.71 27.16 1.49
N LEU A 833 3.60 28.13 1.70
CA LEU A 833 5.03 28.01 1.38
C LEU A 833 5.87 27.97 2.66
N PRO A 834 6.24 26.77 3.15
CA PRO A 834 7.09 26.64 4.33
C PRO A 834 8.52 27.05 4.02
N GLU A 835 9.06 27.92 4.85
CA GLU A 835 10.45 28.37 4.79
C GLU A 835 11.25 27.73 5.93
N LEU A 836 12.38 27.10 5.63
CA LEU A 836 13.31 26.61 6.64
C LEU A 836 13.94 27.80 7.36
N LYS A 837 13.65 27.96 8.66
CA LYS A 837 14.13 29.09 9.46
C LYS A 837 15.26 28.71 10.40
N ARG A 838 15.23 27.50 10.96
CA ARG A 838 16.25 27.02 11.90
C ARG A 838 16.56 25.56 11.66
N VAL A 839 17.81 25.20 11.95
CA VAL A 839 18.24 23.80 12.08
C VAL A 839 18.63 23.57 13.52
N ILE A 840 17.96 22.62 14.17
CA ILE A 840 18.22 22.23 15.55
C ILE A 840 19.13 21.01 15.51
N LEU A 841 20.23 21.08 16.26
CA LEU A 841 21.16 19.97 16.44
C LEU A 841 21.27 19.59 17.90
N SER A 842 21.41 18.30 18.17
CA SER A 842 21.71 17.81 19.51
C SER A 842 22.73 16.69 19.48
N THR A 843 23.60 16.66 20.50
CA THR A 843 24.47 15.52 20.79
C THR A 843 24.78 15.49 22.29
N GLY A 844 24.87 14.30 22.89
CA GLY A 844 25.11 14.13 24.34
C GLY A 844 24.12 14.85 25.28
N GLY A 845 22.95 15.27 24.78
CA GLY A 845 21.95 16.03 25.55
C GLY A 845 22.11 17.56 25.44
N ARG A 846 23.15 18.06 24.79
CA ARG A 846 23.31 19.49 24.48
C ARG A 846 22.54 19.83 23.20
N VAL A 847 21.63 20.80 23.29
CA VAL A 847 20.81 21.28 22.17
C VAL A 847 21.30 22.66 21.73
N VAL A 848 21.48 22.85 20.43
CA VAL A 848 21.75 24.15 19.80
C VAL A 848 20.87 24.33 18.57
N TRP A 849 20.75 25.56 18.11
CA TRP A 849 20.11 25.87 16.83
C TRP A 849 20.75 27.07 16.16
N ALA A 850 20.66 27.12 14.83
CA ALA A 850 21.11 28.27 14.05
C ALA A 850 20.29 28.40 12.77
N GLU A 851 20.54 29.44 11.97
CA GLU A 851 19.85 29.65 10.70
C GLU A 851 20.29 28.64 9.64
N THR A 852 21.54 28.16 9.73
CA THR A 852 22.11 27.17 8.82
C THR A 852 22.66 25.95 9.56
N PHE A 853 22.66 24.80 8.89
CA PHE A 853 23.24 23.56 9.43
C PHE A 853 24.72 23.73 9.80
N ARG A 854 25.51 24.42 8.96
CA ARG A 854 26.94 24.69 9.21
C ARG A 854 27.15 25.51 10.49
N GLU A 855 26.36 26.58 10.68
CA GLU A 855 26.43 27.40 11.89
C GLU A 855 26.02 26.61 13.12
N ALA A 856 24.93 25.84 13.04
CA ALA A 856 24.47 25.00 14.14
C ALA A 856 25.54 23.96 14.53
N LEU A 857 26.20 23.35 13.53
CA LEU A 857 27.26 22.38 13.76
C LEU A 857 28.46 23.05 14.44
N THR A 858 28.85 24.23 13.97
CA THR A 858 29.94 25.02 14.57
C THR A 858 29.63 25.41 16.01
N LEU A 859 28.37 25.78 16.32
CA LEU A 859 27.94 26.09 17.68
C LEU A 859 27.91 24.85 18.59
N LEU A 860 27.60 23.68 18.02
CA LEU A 860 27.54 22.42 18.75
C LEU A 860 28.94 21.97 19.17
N VAL A 861 29.88 21.91 18.23
CA VAL A 861 31.22 21.33 18.45
C VAL A 861 32.33 22.35 18.70
N GLY A 862 32.05 23.65 18.51
CA GLY A 862 32.99 24.75 18.79
C GLY A 862 34.01 25.06 17.69
N GLU A 863 34.01 24.31 16.57
CA GLU A 863 34.93 24.49 15.43
C GLU A 863 34.18 24.33 14.10
N ASP A 864 34.63 25.01 13.04
CA ASP A 864 34.09 24.84 11.68
C ASP A 864 34.72 23.60 11.02
N VAL A 865 33.96 22.51 11.02
CA VAL A 865 34.41 21.20 10.52
C VAL A 865 34.23 21.04 9.01
N LEU A 866 33.33 21.82 8.39
CA LEU A 866 32.94 21.63 6.99
C LEU A 866 33.87 22.30 5.99
N GLY A 867 34.73 23.22 6.43
CA GLY A 867 35.73 23.90 5.60
C GLY A 867 35.12 24.78 4.50
N GLY A 868 35.83 25.86 4.14
CA GLY A 868 35.41 26.81 3.10
C GLY A 868 35.12 28.20 3.63
N GLY A 869 36.08 29.12 3.43
CA GLY A 869 35.92 30.58 3.41
C GLY A 869 35.11 31.23 4.53
N LYS A 870 35.81 31.71 5.56
CA LYS A 870 35.34 32.65 6.61
C LYS A 870 33.84 32.53 6.93
N ALA A 871 33.52 31.72 7.95
CA ALA A 871 32.37 32.01 8.79
C ALA A 871 32.39 33.52 9.10
N ALA A 872 31.44 34.26 8.52
CA ALA A 872 31.24 35.64 8.89
C ALA A 872 30.84 35.59 10.37
N LYS A 873 31.80 35.90 11.25
CA LYS A 873 31.51 36.22 12.64
C LYS A 873 30.50 37.36 12.63
N ARG A 874 29.21 37.04 12.69
CA ARG A 874 28.20 37.95 13.22
C ARG A 874 28.48 38.06 14.71
N ARG A 875 29.39 38.98 15.03
CA ARG A 875 29.50 39.59 16.35
C ARG A 875 28.14 40.30 16.59
N PRO A 876 27.59 40.28 17.81
CA PRO A 876 26.49 41.19 18.16
C PRO A 876 26.93 42.62 17.80
N PRO A 877 26.03 43.52 17.38
CA PRO A 877 26.44 44.86 16.95
C PRO A 877 27.14 45.57 18.10
N ALA A 878 28.46 45.63 18.01
CA ALA A 878 29.29 46.52 18.80
C ALA A 878 29.40 47.84 18.04
N ALA A 879 29.19 48.92 18.78
CA ALA A 879 29.27 50.32 18.36
C ALA A 879 30.46 50.61 17.41
N PRO A 880 30.32 51.57 16.48
CA PRO A 880 31.37 51.87 15.52
C PRO A 880 32.61 52.44 16.22
N ALA A 881 33.70 51.67 16.20
CA ALA A 881 35.03 52.13 16.53
C ALA A 881 35.72 52.67 15.26
N VAL A 882 36.22 53.88 15.41
CA VAL A 882 36.89 54.75 14.43
C VAL A 882 38.16 54.09 13.89
N ARG A 883 38.39 54.18 12.57
CA ARG A 883 39.71 53.99 11.96
C ARG A 883 40.43 55.33 11.88
N GLU A 884 41.63 55.34 12.44
CA GLU A 884 42.64 56.38 12.29
C GLU A 884 42.99 56.60 10.81
N ALA A 885 43.11 57.87 10.44
CA ALA A 885 43.79 58.32 9.23
C ALA A 885 44.95 59.23 9.66
N GLU A 886 46.14 58.96 9.12
CA GLU A 886 47.36 59.76 9.26
C GLU A 886 47.36 61.01 8.34
N PRO A 887 48.29 61.97 8.54
CA PRO A 887 47.97 63.40 8.63
C PRO A 887 48.36 64.24 7.40
N ARG A 888 47.73 65.43 7.24
CA ARG A 888 48.31 66.67 6.64
C ARG A 888 47.33 67.87 6.72
N PRO A 889 47.78 69.13 6.55
CA PRO A 889 47.86 70.10 7.65
C PRO A 889 46.93 71.32 7.52
N GLU A 890 46.87 72.08 8.62
CA GLU A 890 46.66 73.53 8.81
C GLU A 890 45.52 74.26 8.06
N GLY A 891 44.66 74.94 8.83
CA GLY A 891 43.76 75.98 8.31
C GLY A 891 42.64 76.39 9.26
N GLU A 892 42.98 77.25 10.23
CA GLU A 892 42.20 78.37 10.79
C GLU A 892 40.67 78.26 11.06
N GLY A 893 40.32 78.53 12.33
CA GLY A 893 39.24 79.49 12.66
C GLY A 893 37.93 78.95 13.24
N GLY A 894 37.72 79.15 14.56
CA GLY A 894 36.37 79.17 15.16
C GLY A 894 36.26 78.68 16.62
N VAL A 895 36.30 79.62 17.57
CA VAL A 895 36.00 79.45 19.01
C VAL A 895 34.46 79.39 19.24
N PRO A 896 33.96 78.75 20.33
CA PRO A 896 32.78 77.87 20.30
C PRO A 896 31.48 78.47 20.85
N SER A 897 30.37 77.75 20.66
CA SER A 897 29.16 77.88 21.51
C SER A 897 29.06 76.67 22.44
N PRO A 898 28.95 76.85 23.77
CA PRO A 898 28.73 75.77 24.73
C PRO A 898 27.25 75.39 24.74
N GLY A 899 26.88 74.14 25.03
CA GLY A 899 25.46 73.86 25.26
C GLY A 899 25.06 72.40 25.46
N THR A 900 25.40 71.51 24.54
CA THR A 900 24.75 70.18 24.52
C THR A 900 25.56 69.08 25.19
N LYS A 901 26.90 69.11 25.06
CA LYS A 901 27.78 68.09 25.66
C LYS A 901 27.83 68.17 27.19
N ASP A 902 27.81 69.38 27.75
CA ASP A 902 27.86 69.56 29.20
C ASP A 902 26.53 69.20 29.87
N LEU A 903 25.40 69.50 29.21
CA LEU A 903 24.08 69.07 29.66
C LEU A 903 23.92 67.55 29.59
N ALA A 904 24.46 66.90 28.55
CA ALA A 904 24.43 65.44 28.43
C ALA A 904 25.25 64.75 29.54
N ARG A 905 26.45 65.29 29.85
CA ARG A 905 27.28 64.79 30.95
C ARG A 905 26.58 64.96 32.30
N LYS A 906 25.97 66.11 32.52
CA LYS A 906 25.24 66.40 33.76
C LYS A 906 23.99 65.52 33.94
N ALA A 907 23.30 65.19 32.85
CA ALA A 907 22.20 64.23 32.87
C ALA A 907 22.68 62.82 33.28
N GLN A 908 23.82 62.38 32.73
CA GLN A 908 24.37 61.07 33.09
C GLN A 908 24.78 61.01 34.57
N GLU A 909 25.45 62.04 35.10
CA GLU A 909 25.83 62.10 36.51
C GLU A 909 24.60 62.09 37.46
N LEU A 910 23.54 62.83 37.12
CA LEU A 910 22.32 62.85 37.93
C LEU A 910 21.58 61.51 37.89
N PHE A 911 21.61 60.79 36.76
CA PHE A 911 21.03 59.46 36.64
C PHE A 911 21.80 58.42 37.47
N GLU A 912 23.13 58.46 37.46
CA GLU A 912 23.97 57.57 38.27
C GLU A 912 23.78 57.84 39.77
N GLN A 913 23.70 59.11 40.18
CA GLN A 913 23.40 59.49 41.57
C GLN A 913 21.99 59.02 42.01
N ALA A 914 21.00 59.10 41.12
CA ALA A 914 19.67 58.56 41.39
C ALA A 914 19.72 57.04 41.58
N GLN A 915 20.41 56.29 40.72
CA GLN A 915 20.57 54.84 40.89
C GLN A 915 21.26 54.47 42.20
N GLN A 916 22.28 55.22 42.61
CA GLN A 916 22.95 55.00 43.89
C GLN A 916 22.01 55.26 45.08
N ALA A 917 21.23 56.35 45.05
CA ALA A 917 20.24 56.65 46.09
C ALA A 917 19.14 55.58 46.18
N SER A 918 18.68 55.05 45.04
CA SER A 918 17.72 53.94 44.99
C SER A 918 18.29 52.65 45.59
N ARG A 919 19.54 52.30 45.28
CA ARG A 919 20.23 51.14 45.86
C ARG A 919 20.49 51.29 47.35
N ALA A 920 20.67 52.52 47.84
CA ALA A 920 20.82 52.83 49.25
C ALA A 920 19.48 52.95 50.00
N GLY A 921 18.34 52.85 49.32
CA GLY A 921 17.00 52.94 49.91
C GLY A 921 16.55 54.36 50.30
N ASP A 922 17.28 55.40 49.88
CA ASP A 922 16.92 56.80 50.13
C ASP A 922 16.02 57.34 49.01
N TRP A 923 14.72 57.11 49.17
CA TRP A 923 13.71 57.48 48.19
C TRP A 923 13.50 58.99 48.05
N ALA A 924 13.83 59.78 49.08
CA ALA A 924 13.73 61.23 49.02
C ALA A 924 14.84 61.82 48.13
N ALA A 925 16.08 61.37 48.34
CA ALA A 925 17.21 61.74 47.49
C ALA A 925 17.04 61.24 46.05
N TYR A 926 16.53 60.03 45.86
CA TYR A 926 16.19 59.49 44.54
C TYR A 926 15.18 60.37 43.78
N GLY A 927 14.06 60.71 44.42
CA GLY A 927 13.04 61.56 43.82
C GLY A 927 13.53 62.97 43.51
N GLN A 928 14.44 63.51 44.32
CA GLN A 928 15.07 64.81 44.05
C GLN A 928 15.99 64.75 42.83
N LYS A 929 16.86 63.74 42.73
CA LYS A 929 17.80 63.59 41.61
C LYS A 929 17.10 63.32 40.28
N LEU A 930 15.97 62.62 40.30
CA LEU A 930 15.11 62.43 39.13
C LEU A 930 14.49 63.73 38.61
N ARG A 931 14.02 64.62 39.51
CA ARG A 931 13.51 65.94 39.11
C ARG A 931 14.59 66.84 38.55
N GLU A 932 15.78 66.82 39.15
CA GLU A 932 16.96 67.54 38.63
C GLU A 932 17.37 67.01 37.24
N LEU A 933 17.34 65.68 37.05
CA LEU A 933 17.60 65.03 35.77
C LEU A 933 16.59 65.44 34.71
N GLU A 934 15.29 65.43 35.03
CA GLU A 934 14.24 65.82 34.10
C GLU A 934 14.41 67.28 33.64
N ALA A 935 14.76 68.19 34.54
CA ALA A 935 15.02 69.58 34.20
C ALA A 935 16.24 69.75 33.26
N VAL A 936 17.29 68.94 33.44
CA VAL A 936 18.47 68.96 32.56
C VAL A 936 18.15 68.35 31.19
N LEU A 937 17.36 67.27 31.14
CA LEU A 937 16.92 66.66 29.89
C LEU A 937 16.00 67.58 29.08
N ARG A 938 15.11 68.33 29.73
CA ARG A 938 14.29 69.34 29.03
C ARG A 938 15.15 70.42 28.39
N ARG A 939 16.15 70.95 29.12
CA ARG A 939 17.12 71.91 28.55
C ARG A 939 17.98 71.32 27.45
N LEU A 940 18.28 70.02 27.52
CA LEU A 940 19.01 69.31 26.46
C LEU A 940 18.17 69.23 25.17
N VAL A 941 16.86 68.97 25.29
CA VAL A 941 15.92 68.93 24.17
C VAL A 941 15.73 70.33 23.58
N GLU A 942 15.53 71.34 24.43
CA GLU A 942 15.43 72.76 24.01
C GLU A 942 16.73 73.26 23.34
N ALA A 943 17.91 72.76 23.75
CA ALA A 943 19.18 73.07 23.11
C ALA A 943 19.42 72.28 21.81
N GLY A 944 18.68 71.19 21.59
CA GLY A 944 18.71 70.38 20.37
C GLY A 944 17.74 70.88 19.29
N GLU A 945 16.64 71.52 19.70
CA GLU A 945 15.71 72.22 18.82
C GLU A 945 16.18 73.68 18.65
N GLY A 946 17.05 73.93 17.67
CA GLY A 946 17.44 75.30 17.27
C GLY A 946 16.21 76.16 16.90
N PRO A 947 16.31 77.51 16.94
CA PRO A 947 15.15 78.39 16.92
C PRO A 947 14.30 78.22 15.66
N ARG A 948 13.00 78.01 15.85
CA ARG A 948 11.92 78.29 14.90
C ARG A 948 10.96 79.30 15.51
#